data_AF-A0A3B3I7P4-F1
#
_entry.id   AF-A0A3B3I7P4-F1
#
_cell.length_a   1.000
_cell.length_b   1.000
_cell.length_c   1.000
_cell.angle_alpha   90.00
_cell.angle_beta   90.00
_cell.angle_gamma   90.00
#
_symmetry.space_group_name_H-M   'P 1'
#
loop_
_entity.id
_entity.type
_entity.pdbx_description
1 polymer ?
#
loop_
_entity_poly.entity_id
_entity_poly.type
_entity_poly.pdbx_seq_one_letter_code
_entity_poly.pdbx_strand_id
1 'polypeptide(L)'
;MIRFINSCWIFSQRWQAEVADRESIFQALQAQVGQAKEAGSKLSSLHPDRSPELERYQEKANQITDRWSSIKRQMESRWTDLDVLGSELQQYRDGHSALIKWIEETTERQERTQPEQTDSKALSEQLAQQTALVVEIEQNQTKLDECQTHSKQYCSSVKDYELQLMTYRAFVESMHKSSVKRRRMHSSSDAITQEFMDLRTRYTSLVTLTTQHVKYISDALRRLEEEEVIVLNSSFFSLKKLKDQVAEAIRSTQTFLRSKQAAKMSPEERAQVEAQLAELTNTYDQLLESSTQQLQQLEQQLAKEEELKAVQQQKAECSQKLEGLNMWLGGAAALLASQMGGGESGDVSVLQEKQKRLKDMQKDLQAKGEALADTIRSVEEFLAERGESLSPEEKENLQTKLAMLKEQYNALTDSADASVSELNTAITTVVQQNTQRVRTYTLNQTLLLKSFCLSHSLCNILEVTLKLSSAVGLVPQAELQQLQAQQAQLLQITQSARSLLDQPDSAVPAEEKQRLRAALDQLQAQKSEALQDELSKFLLEHGSLGSWLEQSEQEMHSLGEGETDAQGLKDRHIYVSFQLAEDVICHKADLRFVSISGQKVLSSVQGALELLGGSDPALHSTKQLVTNKLQDAHHRYTTLHTKSTELGTRLSGLLERYQQYQDEVVSLHSWLSTQEQNQSLTKSSGDTDPQNLQNTLRQVQLLTSSAQQVNLSLRSSAHFHKRSYYSILSFKQLHFFFPDGLEKRFGSLSASVSERAEHLQTAVAQSVSVQEGLKGLLGWLDKLVLNPGPVEPTAQAKLRQELLSRQGSVEATRDSISSLLQSSDPSTASGLKVSLHDLSQRYTDAQASQAEREAELKVLLPKLESYERLEVDLQAFMQSRQKTLTPVGLPDRSVDDYRQTIELQVAVSDVKSQYDTLGEELKKRLSLQQASLELREKAMRGTEELKSWLSDRESTLKQGQTASPSRPELVRAQAQQNKVKHWQRVQQGRRCYY
;
A
#
# COMPACT_ATOMS: atom_id res chain seq x y z
N MET A 1 19.19 51.75 2.57
CA MET A 1 19.12 50.27 2.49
C MET A 1 20.04 49.55 3.48
N ILE A 2 21.14 50.13 3.96
CA ILE A 2 22.06 49.48 4.93
C ILE A 2 21.34 48.81 6.13
N ARG A 3 20.37 49.48 6.78
CA ARG A 3 19.56 48.88 7.87
C ARG A 3 18.79 47.61 7.47
N PHE A 4 18.42 47.47 6.20
CA PHE A 4 17.77 46.26 5.67
C PHE A 4 18.77 45.10 5.53
N ILE A 5 20.00 45.35 5.09
CA ILE A 5 21.05 44.32 5.01
C ILE A 5 21.41 43.82 6.42
N ASN A 6 21.65 44.70 7.39
CA ASN A 6 21.91 44.29 8.77
C ASN A 6 20.69 43.55 9.38
N SER A 7 19.46 43.98 9.06
CA SER A 7 18.25 43.25 9.49
C SER A 7 18.16 41.85 8.84
N CYS A 8 18.54 41.72 7.56
CA CYS A 8 18.60 40.43 6.86
C CYS A 8 19.67 39.51 7.45
N TRP A 9 20.85 40.02 7.80
CA TRP A 9 21.93 39.25 8.43
C TRP A 9 21.53 38.77 9.84
N ILE A 10 20.98 39.64 10.68
CA ILE A 10 20.43 39.28 12.01
C ILE A 10 19.29 38.25 11.88
N PHE A 11 18.38 38.43 10.92
CA PHE A 11 17.31 37.47 10.65
C PHE A 11 17.85 36.13 10.15
N SER A 12 18.91 36.14 9.34
CA SER A 12 19.60 34.95 8.83
C SER A 12 20.27 34.16 9.96
N GLN A 13 21.02 34.82 10.85
CA GLN A 13 21.57 34.18 12.06
C GLN A 13 20.48 33.52 12.92
N ARG A 14 19.38 34.23 13.17
CA ARG A 14 18.25 33.68 13.94
C ARG A 14 17.61 32.47 13.25
N TRP A 15 17.50 32.50 11.93
CA TRP A 15 17.04 31.35 11.14
C TRP A 15 18.01 30.18 11.17
N GLN A 16 19.32 30.43 11.12
CA GLN A 16 20.36 29.42 11.21
C GLN A 16 20.27 28.66 12.55
N ALA A 17 20.00 29.37 13.66
CA ALA A 17 19.69 28.77 14.95
C ALA A 17 18.35 27.99 14.95
N GLU A 18 17.26 28.58 14.43
CA GLU A 18 15.95 27.89 14.32
C GLU A 18 15.98 26.66 13.38
N VAL A 19 16.95 26.60 12.44
CA VAL A 19 17.26 25.41 11.63
C VAL A 19 18.11 24.42 12.42
N ALA A 20 19.15 24.83 13.13
CA ALA A 20 19.97 23.94 13.94
C ALA A 20 19.14 23.19 15.01
N ASP A 21 18.22 23.89 15.70
CA ASP A 21 17.28 23.27 16.64
C ASP A 21 16.43 22.18 15.96
N ARG A 22 15.91 22.47 14.77
CA ARG A 22 14.98 21.60 14.02
C ARG A 22 15.66 20.55 13.15
N GLU A 23 16.96 20.69 12.89
CA GLU A 23 17.78 19.71 12.17
C GLU A 23 17.67 18.33 12.86
N SER A 24 17.61 18.30 14.19
CA SER A 24 17.33 17.09 14.98
C SER A 24 16.04 16.36 14.55
N ILE A 25 14.97 17.10 14.25
CA ILE A 25 13.67 16.57 13.81
C ILE A 25 13.76 16.09 12.36
N PHE A 26 14.47 16.82 11.49
CA PHE A 26 14.68 16.40 10.10
C PHE A 26 15.62 15.20 9.97
N GLN A 27 16.64 15.08 10.82
CA GLN A 27 17.51 13.90 10.90
C GLN A 27 16.75 12.69 11.48
N ALA A 28 15.91 12.90 12.50
CA ALA A 28 15.01 11.85 13.01
C ALA A 28 14.01 11.40 11.93
N LEU A 29 13.41 12.33 11.18
CA LEU A 29 12.56 12.03 10.02
C LEU A 29 13.34 11.25 8.95
N GLN A 30 14.54 11.69 8.58
CA GLN A 30 15.37 11.03 7.58
C GLN A 30 15.80 9.61 8.02
N ALA A 31 16.04 9.41 9.31
CA ALA A 31 16.29 8.09 9.89
C ALA A 31 15.03 7.21 9.92
N GLN A 32 13.85 7.75 10.26
CA GLN A 32 12.58 7.02 10.18
C GLN A 32 12.19 6.67 8.74
N VAL A 33 12.40 7.58 7.78
CA VAL A 33 12.24 7.34 6.34
C VAL A 33 13.28 6.32 5.85
N GLY A 34 14.50 6.32 6.39
CA GLY A 34 15.50 5.27 6.16
C GLY A 34 15.03 3.89 6.65
N GLN A 35 14.52 3.81 7.88
CA GLN A 35 13.93 2.60 8.45
C GLN A 35 12.68 2.14 7.66
N ALA A 36 11.87 3.07 7.15
CA ALA A 36 10.74 2.76 6.28
C ALA A 36 11.17 2.26 4.90
N LYS A 37 12.24 2.83 4.30
CA LYS A 37 12.88 2.29 3.08
C LYS A 37 13.40 0.87 3.31
N GLU A 38 14.05 0.63 4.45
CA GLU A 38 14.65 -0.68 4.77
C GLU A 38 13.59 -1.73 5.12
N ALA A 39 12.54 -1.37 5.85
CA ALA A 39 11.39 -2.23 6.10
C ALA A 39 10.59 -2.50 4.81
N GLY A 40 10.37 -1.47 3.98
CA GLY A 40 9.67 -1.57 2.71
C GLY A 40 10.41 -2.40 1.67
N SER A 41 11.74 -2.30 1.59
CA SER A 41 12.55 -3.15 0.70
C SER A 41 12.61 -4.60 1.18
N LYS A 42 12.68 -4.84 2.50
CA LYS A 42 12.51 -6.19 3.06
C LYS A 42 11.12 -6.76 2.74
N LEU A 43 10.05 -5.99 2.92
CA LEU A 43 8.69 -6.39 2.53
C LEU A 43 8.58 -6.69 1.03
N SER A 44 9.16 -5.84 0.17
CA SER A 44 9.20 -6.05 -1.29
C SER A 44 10.04 -7.26 -1.72
N SER A 45 10.99 -7.71 -0.89
CA SER A 45 11.75 -8.95 -1.13
C SER A 45 11.00 -10.21 -0.69
N LEU A 46 10.01 -10.07 0.20
CA LEU A 46 9.14 -11.15 0.66
C LEU A 46 7.85 -11.26 -0.18
N HIS A 47 7.36 -10.14 -0.70
CA HIS A 47 6.12 -10.04 -1.47
C HIS A 47 6.33 -9.17 -2.73
N PRO A 48 6.55 -9.78 -3.91
CA PRO A 48 6.78 -9.05 -5.17
C PRO A 48 5.55 -8.31 -5.73
N ASP A 49 4.33 -8.71 -5.35
CA ASP A 49 3.09 -8.11 -5.83
C ASP A 49 2.81 -6.77 -5.12
N ARG A 50 2.96 -5.68 -5.88
CA ARG A 50 3.10 -4.30 -5.39
C ARG A 50 1.79 -3.72 -4.85
N SER A 51 1.86 -3.00 -3.71
CA SER A 51 0.92 -1.92 -3.42
C SER A 51 1.50 -0.59 -3.92
N PRO A 52 0.78 0.19 -4.76
CA PRO A 52 1.26 1.48 -5.26
C PRO A 52 1.29 2.56 -4.16
N GLU A 53 0.67 2.31 -3.00
CA GLU A 53 0.60 3.29 -1.92
C GLU A 53 1.95 3.46 -1.20
N LEU A 54 2.70 2.36 -1.01
CA LEU A 54 4.03 2.43 -0.40
C LEU A 54 5.01 3.19 -1.29
N GLU A 55 4.94 2.97 -2.61
CA GLU A 55 5.70 3.76 -3.60
C GLU A 55 5.30 5.24 -3.56
N ARG A 56 3.99 5.54 -3.40
CA ARG A 56 3.48 6.92 -3.28
C ARG A 56 3.93 7.63 -2.00
N TYR A 57 3.90 6.97 -0.84
CA TYR A 57 4.45 7.53 0.41
C TYR A 57 5.97 7.70 0.32
N GLN A 58 6.66 6.76 -0.33
CA GLN A 58 8.10 6.86 -0.57
C GLN A 58 8.46 8.05 -1.47
N GLU A 59 7.69 8.27 -2.53
CA GLU A 59 7.84 9.37 -3.47
C GLU A 59 7.57 10.73 -2.78
N LYS A 60 6.49 10.83 -1.99
CA LYS A 60 6.23 11.98 -1.10
C LYS A 60 7.40 12.28 -0.17
N ALA A 61 7.94 11.27 0.50
CA ALA A 61 9.02 11.42 1.48
C ALA A 61 10.33 11.89 0.81
N ASN A 62 10.62 11.41 -0.41
CA ASN A 62 11.73 11.92 -1.23
C ASN A 62 11.48 13.41 -1.56
N GLN A 63 10.32 13.76 -2.12
CA GLN A 63 9.98 15.14 -2.49
C GLN A 63 10.04 16.13 -1.31
N ILE A 64 9.68 15.70 -0.10
CA ILE A 64 9.84 16.51 1.13
C ILE A 64 11.31 16.69 1.49
N THR A 65 12.13 15.63 1.39
CA THR A 65 13.57 15.66 1.67
C THR A 65 14.33 16.52 0.66
N ASP A 66 13.99 16.43 -0.62
CA ASP A 66 14.60 17.22 -1.70
C ASP A 66 14.24 18.71 -1.59
N ARG A 67 12.98 19.01 -1.22
CA ARG A 67 12.55 20.38 -0.92
C ARG A 67 13.23 20.94 0.32
N TRP A 68 13.39 20.15 1.38
CA TRP A 68 14.12 20.57 2.59
C TRP A 68 15.58 20.87 2.29
N SER A 69 16.30 19.95 1.63
CA SER A 69 17.71 20.15 1.28
C SER A 69 17.93 21.33 0.30
N SER A 70 16.99 21.57 -0.62
CA SER A 70 16.99 22.74 -1.49
C SER A 70 16.78 24.06 -0.73
N ILE A 71 15.83 24.09 0.22
CA ILE A 71 15.60 25.24 1.12
C ILE A 71 16.84 25.49 2.00
N LYS A 72 17.45 24.43 2.54
CA LYS A 72 18.65 24.49 3.39
C LYS A 72 19.85 25.05 2.61
N ARG A 73 20.18 24.48 1.44
CA ARG A 73 21.26 24.98 0.57
C ARG A 73 21.05 26.45 0.14
N GLN A 74 19.82 26.84 -0.14
CA GLN A 74 19.48 28.23 -0.47
C GLN A 74 19.64 29.17 0.73
N MET A 75 19.41 28.70 1.96
CA MET A 75 19.65 29.46 3.18
C MET A 75 21.14 29.58 3.50
N GLU A 76 21.90 28.49 3.35
CA GLU A 76 23.35 28.43 3.53
C GLU A 76 24.07 29.39 2.57
N SER A 77 23.72 29.37 1.27
CA SER A 77 24.19 30.34 0.28
C SER A 77 23.93 31.77 0.76
N ARG A 78 22.66 32.12 0.99
CA ARG A 78 22.28 33.50 1.37
C ARG A 78 22.92 33.97 2.67
N TRP A 79 23.23 33.07 3.59
CA TRP A 79 23.99 33.40 4.78
C TRP A 79 25.43 33.75 4.42
N THR A 80 26.13 32.94 3.62
CA THR A 80 27.47 33.29 3.13
C THR A 80 27.49 34.54 2.25
N ASP A 81 26.49 34.73 1.38
CA ASP A 81 26.35 35.89 0.51
C ASP A 81 26.16 37.18 1.34
N LEU A 82 25.32 37.14 2.38
CA LEU A 82 25.11 38.26 3.31
C LEU A 82 26.31 38.52 4.24
N ASP A 83 27.10 37.50 4.59
CA ASP A 83 28.26 37.64 5.46
C ASP A 83 29.44 38.30 4.71
N VAL A 84 29.69 37.86 3.47
CA VAL A 84 30.64 38.53 2.55
C VAL A 84 30.22 39.98 2.31
N LEU A 85 28.94 40.24 2.00
CA LEU A 85 28.40 41.59 1.84
C LEU A 85 28.54 42.45 3.09
N GLY A 86 28.40 41.86 4.28
CA GLY A 86 28.62 42.53 5.56
C GLY A 86 30.08 42.96 5.72
N SER A 87 31.03 42.07 5.40
CA SER A 87 32.47 42.33 5.46
C SER A 87 32.91 43.41 4.46
N GLU A 88 32.49 43.31 3.19
CA GLU A 88 32.79 44.31 2.16
C GLU A 88 32.23 45.70 2.52
N LEU A 89 30.99 45.75 3.02
CA LEU A 89 30.37 47.00 3.47
C LEU A 89 31.11 47.60 4.67
N GLN A 90 31.57 46.78 5.60
CA GLN A 90 32.32 47.23 6.78
C GLN A 90 33.67 47.81 6.38
N GLN A 91 34.42 47.13 5.50
CA GLN A 91 35.70 47.63 4.96
C GLN A 91 35.54 49.00 4.26
N TYR A 92 34.51 49.15 3.42
CA TYR A 92 34.16 50.45 2.82
C TYR A 92 33.80 51.50 3.88
N ARG A 93 33.02 51.14 4.91
CA ARG A 93 32.59 52.07 5.97
C ARG A 93 33.74 52.57 6.82
N ASP A 94 34.68 51.71 7.18
CA ASP A 94 35.83 52.08 7.99
C ASP A 94 36.79 52.98 7.20
N GLY A 95 37.09 52.65 5.94
CA GLY A 95 37.87 53.51 5.04
C GLY A 95 37.22 54.87 4.78
N HIS A 96 35.92 54.89 4.45
CA HIS A 96 35.17 56.13 4.23
C HIS A 96 35.09 56.99 5.49
N SER A 97 34.83 56.41 6.67
CA SER A 97 34.68 57.17 7.91
C SER A 97 36.01 57.73 8.43
N ALA A 98 37.13 57.03 8.21
CA ALA A 98 38.46 57.56 8.46
C ALA A 98 38.78 58.75 7.53
N LEU A 99 38.54 58.60 6.22
CA LEU A 99 38.82 59.65 5.24
C LEU A 99 37.94 60.88 5.40
N ILE A 100 36.62 60.73 5.57
CA ILE A 100 35.70 61.88 5.70
C ILE A 100 36.08 62.74 6.91
N LYS A 101 36.43 62.09 8.03
CA LYS A 101 36.85 62.75 9.27
C LYS A 101 38.20 63.46 9.09
N TRP A 102 39.18 62.82 8.44
CA TRP A 102 40.48 63.44 8.17
C TRP A 102 40.35 64.64 7.22
N ILE A 103 39.49 64.58 6.19
CA ILE A 103 39.19 65.71 5.30
C ILE A 103 38.57 66.87 6.09
N GLU A 104 37.55 66.58 6.91
CA GLU A 104 36.86 67.59 7.73
C GLU A 104 37.82 68.25 8.74
N GLU A 105 38.61 67.48 9.50
CA GLU A 105 39.62 68.02 10.41
C GLU A 105 40.72 68.82 9.68
N THR A 106 41.15 68.39 8.49
CA THR A 106 42.23 69.06 7.76
C THR A 106 41.76 70.37 7.12
N THR A 107 40.53 70.39 6.60
CA THR A 107 39.89 71.61 6.11
C THR A 107 39.74 72.63 7.24
N GLU A 108 39.26 72.18 8.41
CA GLU A 108 39.10 73.04 9.59
C GLU A 108 40.44 73.55 10.16
N ARG A 109 41.54 72.78 10.01
CA ARG A 109 42.91 73.27 10.32
C ARG A 109 43.31 74.39 9.36
N GLN A 110 43.09 74.25 8.05
CA GLN A 110 43.44 75.28 7.07
C GLN A 110 42.61 76.57 7.25
N GLU A 111 41.29 76.45 7.45
CA GLU A 111 40.41 77.60 7.67
C GLU A 111 40.76 78.40 8.93
N ARG A 112 41.31 77.75 9.96
CA ARG A 112 41.82 78.42 11.17
C ARG A 112 43.17 79.13 10.95
N THR A 113 43.97 78.73 9.96
CA THR A 113 45.29 79.31 9.71
C THR A 113 45.18 80.56 8.83
N GLN A 114 44.86 81.70 9.46
CA GLN A 114 44.86 83.00 8.78
C GLN A 114 46.29 83.39 8.32
N PRO A 115 46.45 84.07 7.17
CA PRO A 115 47.74 84.60 6.73
C PRO A 115 48.08 85.89 7.49
N GLU A 116 48.86 85.79 8.57
CA GLU A 116 49.41 86.97 9.23
C GLU A 116 50.52 87.61 8.37
N GLN A 117 50.22 88.78 7.80
CA GLN A 117 51.19 89.57 7.03
C GLN A 117 52.12 90.34 7.98
N THR A 118 53.08 89.64 8.59
CA THR A 118 54.07 90.21 9.52
C THR A 118 55.49 90.22 8.96
N ASP A 119 56.05 89.07 8.60
CA ASP A 119 57.44 88.95 8.11
C ASP A 119 57.58 87.88 7.01
N SER A 120 58.51 88.09 6.07
CA SER A 120 58.86 87.13 5.00
C SER A 120 59.18 85.72 5.55
N LYS A 121 59.91 85.63 6.67
CA LYS A 121 60.23 84.35 7.32
C LYS A 121 59.00 83.58 7.80
N ALA A 122 57.98 84.27 8.32
CA ALA A 122 56.77 83.62 8.82
C ALA A 122 55.95 83.01 7.67
N LEU A 123 55.84 83.73 6.55
CA LEU A 123 55.21 83.21 5.34
C LEU A 123 56.01 82.06 4.71
N SER A 124 57.34 82.06 4.82
CA SER A 124 58.20 80.96 4.34
C SER A 124 57.96 79.68 5.14
N GLU A 125 57.84 79.78 6.47
CA GLU A 125 57.48 78.66 7.33
C GLU A 125 56.03 78.19 7.08
N GLN A 126 55.08 79.12 6.87
CA GLN A 126 53.70 78.79 6.49
C GLN A 126 53.61 78.09 5.12
N LEU A 127 54.46 78.46 4.15
CA LEU A 127 54.58 77.78 2.87
C LEU A 127 55.12 76.36 3.04
N ALA A 128 56.14 76.16 3.88
CA ALA A 128 56.68 74.84 4.18
C ALA A 128 55.62 73.94 4.84
N GLN A 129 54.82 74.48 5.78
CA GLN A 129 53.72 73.76 6.41
C GLN A 129 52.62 73.36 5.40
N GLN A 130 52.19 74.26 4.51
CA GLN A 130 51.21 73.92 3.47
C GLN A 130 51.78 72.94 2.42
N THR A 131 53.07 73.02 2.11
CA THR A 131 53.75 72.08 1.20
C THR A 131 53.85 70.68 1.81
N ALA A 132 54.16 70.56 3.10
CA ALA A 132 54.09 69.29 3.82
C ALA A 132 52.67 68.70 3.83
N LEU A 133 51.64 69.56 3.91
CA LEU A 133 50.25 69.11 3.84
C LEU A 133 49.86 68.58 2.44
N VAL A 134 50.40 69.15 1.35
CA VAL A 134 50.24 68.57 0.00
C VAL A 134 50.74 67.13 -0.03
N VAL A 135 51.89 66.84 0.58
CA VAL A 135 52.45 65.48 0.65
C VAL A 135 51.56 64.53 1.51
N GLU A 136 50.97 65.01 2.61
CA GLU A 136 50.00 64.22 3.39
C GLU A 136 48.73 63.92 2.57
N ILE A 137 48.24 64.88 1.79
CA ILE A 137 47.12 64.70 0.87
C ILE A 137 47.46 63.66 -0.21
N GLU A 138 48.59 63.81 -0.90
CA GLU A 138 49.07 62.86 -1.92
C GLU A 138 49.21 61.43 -1.37
N GLN A 139 49.69 61.25 -0.14
CA GLN A 139 49.73 59.93 0.51
C GLN A 139 48.32 59.37 0.74
N ASN A 140 47.36 60.19 1.15
CA ASN A 140 45.98 59.77 1.40
C ASN A 140 45.17 59.47 0.12
N GLN A 141 45.67 59.81 -1.07
CA GLN A 141 45.11 59.36 -2.35
C GLN A 141 45.01 57.83 -2.41
N THR A 142 46.03 57.12 -1.90
CA THR A 142 46.06 55.64 -1.89
C THR A 142 44.84 55.04 -1.16
N LYS A 143 44.53 55.57 0.03
CA LYS A 143 43.37 55.18 0.84
C LYS A 143 42.04 55.53 0.16
N LEU A 144 41.99 56.61 -0.62
CA LEU A 144 40.81 56.97 -1.41
C LEU A 144 40.56 55.96 -2.55
N ASP A 145 41.62 55.43 -3.16
CA ASP A 145 41.54 54.41 -4.20
C ASP A 145 41.25 53.00 -3.63
N GLU A 146 41.75 52.68 -2.43
CA GLU A 146 41.31 51.51 -1.64
C GLU A 146 39.81 51.60 -1.31
N CYS A 147 39.36 52.75 -0.78
CA CYS A 147 37.95 53.02 -0.50
C CYS A 147 37.08 52.93 -1.77
N GLN A 148 37.58 53.40 -2.92
CA GLN A 148 36.91 53.21 -4.21
C GLN A 148 36.82 51.74 -4.61
N THR A 149 37.85 50.94 -4.29
CA THR A 149 37.90 49.52 -4.61
C THR A 149 36.89 48.72 -3.78
N HIS A 150 36.83 48.95 -2.46
CA HIS A 150 35.79 48.36 -1.60
C HIS A 150 34.37 48.81 -1.99
N SER A 151 34.20 50.09 -2.35
CA SER A 151 32.93 50.62 -2.88
C SER A 151 32.47 49.84 -4.13
N LYS A 152 33.38 49.61 -5.09
CA LYS A 152 33.11 48.83 -6.31
C LYS A 152 32.78 47.36 -6.01
N GLN A 153 33.56 46.71 -5.15
CA GLN A 153 33.39 45.30 -4.76
C GLN A 153 31.99 45.05 -4.18
N TYR A 154 31.64 45.80 -3.12
CA TYR A 154 30.30 45.78 -2.54
C TYR A 154 29.21 46.06 -3.60
N CYS A 155 29.45 47.03 -4.49
CA CYS A 155 28.50 47.37 -5.55
C CYS A 155 28.29 46.27 -6.62
N SER A 156 29.26 45.39 -6.87
CA SER A 156 29.07 44.17 -7.67
C SER A 156 28.35 43.09 -6.88
N SER A 157 28.87 42.73 -5.70
CA SER A 157 28.33 41.67 -4.84
C SER A 157 26.85 41.90 -4.49
N VAL A 158 26.45 43.16 -4.25
CA VAL A 158 25.04 43.53 -4.03
C VAL A 158 24.19 43.26 -5.26
N LYS A 159 24.66 43.59 -6.46
CA LYS A 159 23.90 43.42 -7.70
C LYS A 159 23.72 41.94 -8.04
N ASP A 160 24.75 41.14 -7.81
CA ASP A 160 24.69 39.69 -7.99
C ASP A 160 23.75 39.06 -6.97
N TYR A 161 23.78 39.47 -5.69
CA TYR A 161 22.83 39.02 -4.67
C TYR A 161 21.38 39.49 -4.97
N GLU A 162 21.17 40.74 -5.39
CA GLU A 162 19.86 41.24 -5.85
C GLU A 162 19.33 40.43 -7.06
N LEU A 163 20.21 40.01 -7.98
CA LEU A 163 19.88 39.15 -9.13
C LEU A 163 19.58 37.70 -8.73
N GLN A 164 20.35 37.11 -7.81
CA GLN A 164 20.06 35.79 -7.22
C GLN A 164 18.68 35.79 -6.53
N LEU A 165 18.39 36.83 -5.74
CA LEU A 165 17.10 37.03 -5.08
C LEU A 165 15.94 37.15 -6.08
N MET A 166 16.12 37.85 -7.20
CA MET A 166 15.13 37.88 -8.30
C MET A 166 14.97 36.51 -8.99
N THR A 167 16.06 35.78 -9.19
CA THR A 167 16.05 34.48 -9.88
C THR A 167 15.35 33.41 -9.03
N TYR A 168 15.68 33.32 -7.74
CA TYR A 168 14.98 32.46 -6.79
C TYR A 168 13.50 32.84 -6.66
N ARG A 169 13.18 34.14 -6.64
CA ARG A 169 11.79 34.62 -6.65
C ARG A 169 11.03 34.10 -7.86
N ALA A 170 11.58 34.23 -9.06
CA ALA A 170 10.93 33.75 -10.29
C ALA A 170 10.68 32.24 -10.26
N PHE A 171 11.62 31.46 -9.71
CA PHE A 171 11.46 30.02 -9.47
C PHE A 171 10.36 29.71 -8.44
N VAL A 172 10.27 30.43 -7.32
CA VAL A 172 9.20 30.22 -6.33
C VAL A 172 7.82 30.63 -6.88
N GLU A 173 7.74 31.72 -7.64
CA GLU A 173 6.51 32.22 -8.29
C GLU A 173 6.07 31.35 -9.48
N SER A 174 6.97 30.62 -10.16
CA SER A 174 6.57 29.61 -11.16
C SER A 174 6.06 28.33 -10.52
N MET A 175 6.62 27.93 -9.38
CA MET A 175 6.17 26.77 -8.59
C MET A 175 4.83 27.01 -7.86
N HIS A 176 4.51 28.26 -7.51
CA HIS A 176 3.24 28.62 -6.85
C HIS A 176 2.66 29.92 -7.45
N LYS A 177 1.48 29.84 -8.08
CA LYS A 177 0.75 31.00 -8.64
C LYS A 177 0.25 31.96 -7.54
N SER A 178 1.12 32.80 -6.99
CA SER A 178 0.78 33.82 -5.98
C SER A 178 0.84 35.24 -6.55
N SER A 179 -0.30 35.95 -6.53
CA SER A 179 -0.41 37.31 -7.06
C SER A 179 0.03 38.38 -6.05
N VAL A 180 1.33 38.65 -5.95
CA VAL A 180 1.88 39.74 -5.12
C VAL A 180 2.35 40.89 -6.01
N LYS A 181 1.76 42.08 -5.84
CA LYS A 181 2.14 43.28 -6.62
C LYS A 181 3.53 43.79 -6.23
N ARG A 182 4.20 44.45 -7.17
CA ARG A 182 5.59 44.92 -7.03
C ARG A 182 5.64 46.31 -6.38
N ARG A 183 6.46 46.48 -5.33
CA ARG A 183 7.26 47.72 -5.19
C ARG A 183 8.62 47.48 -5.84
N ARG A 184 9.23 48.54 -6.39
CA ARG A 184 10.62 48.53 -6.86
C ARG A 184 11.50 49.01 -5.71
N MET A 185 12.45 48.19 -5.27
CA MET A 185 13.47 48.61 -4.30
C MET A 185 14.55 49.44 -5.01
N HIS A 186 15.08 50.46 -4.36
CA HIS A 186 16.22 51.25 -4.85
C HIS A 186 17.50 50.55 -4.40
N SER A 187 18.39 50.15 -5.33
CA SER A 187 19.54 49.29 -5.01
C SER A 187 20.47 49.95 -3.99
N SER A 188 21.05 49.16 -3.09
CA SER A 188 22.02 49.72 -2.14
C SER A 188 23.34 50.13 -2.81
N SER A 189 23.64 49.57 -3.98
CA SER A 189 24.80 49.96 -4.79
C SER A 189 24.72 51.43 -5.21
N ASP A 190 23.54 51.93 -5.56
CA ASP A 190 23.36 53.32 -6.01
C ASP A 190 23.68 54.30 -4.86
N ALA A 191 23.28 53.97 -3.63
CA ALA A 191 23.55 54.77 -2.45
C ALA A 191 25.05 54.82 -2.11
N ILE A 192 25.73 53.66 -2.08
CA ILE A 192 27.18 53.59 -1.81
C ILE A 192 28.00 54.26 -2.92
N THR A 193 27.54 54.20 -4.17
CA THR A 193 28.15 54.95 -5.28
C THR A 193 28.03 56.46 -5.07
N GLN A 194 26.88 56.97 -4.61
CA GLN A 194 26.70 58.40 -4.34
C GLN A 194 27.52 58.89 -3.13
N GLU A 195 27.57 58.10 -2.05
CA GLU A 195 28.42 58.43 -0.88
C GLU A 195 29.90 58.56 -1.26
N PHE A 196 30.44 57.61 -2.04
CA PHE A 196 31.82 57.70 -2.54
C PHE A 196 32.05 58.93 -3.44
N MET A 197 31.04 59.34 -4.23
CA MET A 197 31.15 60.55 -5.07
C MET A 197 31.16 61.84 -4.25
N ASP A 198 30.42 61.92 -3.13
CA ASP A 198 30.55 63.04 -2.17
C ASP A 198 31.95 63.05 -1.55
N LEU A 199 32.42 61.91 -1.00
CA LEU A 199 33.77 61.79 -0.43
C LEU A 199 34.87 62.27 -1.41
N ARG A 200 34.84 61.79 -2.66
CA ARG A 200 35.79 62.20 -3.70
C ARG A 200 35.66 63.69 -4.05
N THR A 201 34.45 64.24 -4.03
CA THR A 201 34.23 65.67 -4.28
C THR A 201 34.86 66.51 -3.17
N ARG A 202 34.63 66.16 -1.90
CA ARG A 202 35.22 66.88 -0.75
C ARG A 202 36.75 66.79 -0.72
N TYR A 203 37.30 65.61 -0.99
CA TYR A 203 38.74 65.42 -1.15
C TYR A 203 39.31 66.30 -2.27
N THR A 204 38.64 66.36 -3.43
CA THR A 204 39.04 67.25 -4.54
C THR A 204 39.00 68.72 -4.12
N SER A 205 37.98 69.14 -3.37
CA SER A 205 37.92 70.49 -2.80
C SER A 205 39.13 70.79 -1.91
N LEU A 206 39.49 69.87 -0.99
CA LEU A 206 40.66 70.00 -0.11
C LEU A 206 41.98 70.12 -0.89
N VAL A 207 42.17 69.32 -1.94
CA VAL A 207 43.31 69.45 -2.88
C VAL A 207 43.35 70.85 -3.49
N THR A 208 42.22 71.34 -4.03
CA THR A 208 42.17 72.66 -4.67
C THR A 208 42.35 73.82 -3.69
N LEU A 209 41.84 73.70 -2.46
CA LEU A 209 42.02 74.67 -1.38
C LEU A 209 43.49 74.76 -0.99
N THR A 210 44.14 73.63 -0.71
CA THR A 210 45.57 73.56 -0.37
C THR A 210 46.44 74.14 -1.49
N THR A 211 46.16 73.79 -2.75
CA THR A 211 46.85 74.34 -3.92
C THR A 211 46.72 75.87 -4.01
N GLN A 212 45.55 76.41 -3.66
CA GLN A 212 45.31 77.86 -3.61
C GLN A 212 46.04 78.53 -2.45
N HIS A 213 46.09 77.93 -1.25
CA HIS A 213 46.87 78.43 -0.13
C HIS A 213 48.37 78.47 -0.45
N VAL A 214 48.94 77.37 -0.95
CA VAL A 214 50.35 77.29 -1.39
C VAL A 214 50.65 78.40 -2.41
N LYS A 215 49.81 78.55 -3.44
CA LYS A 215 50.01 79.61 -4.44
C LYS A 215 49.90 81.02 -3.85
N TYR A 216 48.90 81.28 -3.01
CA TYR A 216 48.70 82.59 -2.39
C TYR A 216 49.88 83.00 -1.52
N ILE A 217 50.40 82.07 -0.70
CA ILE A 217 51.56 82.32 0.17
C ILE A 217 52.82 82.56 -0.68
N SER A 218 53.06 81.76 -1.73
CA SER A 218 54.17 81.98 -2.67
C SER A 218 54.09 83.32 -3.42
N ASP A 219 52.90 83.71 -3.88
CA ASP A 219 52.67 85.01 -4.53
C ASP A 219 52.71 86.20 -3.55
N ALA A 220 52.58 85.97 -2.24
CA ALA A 220 52.75 86.97 -1.19
C ALA A 220 54.23 87.12 -0.78
N LEU A 221 54.93 86.01 -0.55
CA LEU A 221 56.38 85.96 -0.31
C LEU A 221 57.15 86.72 -1.37
N ARG A 222 56.94 86.36 -2.63
CA ARG A 222 57.63 86.96 -3.77
C ARG A 222 57.45 88.47 -3.85
N ARG A 223 56.29 89.01 -3.44
CA ARG A 223 56.08 90.48 -3.39
C ARG A 223 56.87 91.15 -2.27
N LEU A 224 56.94 90.52 -1.09
CA LEU A 224 57.76 91.03 0.01
C LEU A 224 59.26 90.98 -0.34
N GLU A 225 59.71 89.91 -0.98
CA GLU A 225 61.08 89.79 -1.51
C GLU A 225 61.37 90.83 -2.60
N GLU A 226 60.43 91.05 -3.55
CA GLU A 226 60.50 92.11 -4.56
C GLU A 226 60.55 93.52 -3.90
N GLU A 227 59.75 93.78 -2.86
CA GLU A 227 59.75 95.05 -2.11
C GLU A 227 61.03 95.27 -1.27
N GLU A 228 61.53 94.24 -0.57
CA GLU A 228 62.81 94.29 0.15
C GLU A 228 63.97 94.61 -0.81
N VAL A 229 64.00 93.98 -1.99
CA VAL A 229 64.99 94.26 -3.04
C VAL A 229 64.87 95.69 -3.57
N ILE A 230 63.66 96.25 -3.72
CA ILE A 230 63.45 97.64 -4.12
C ILE A 230 63.97 98.61 -3.03
N VAL A 231 63.70 98.34 -1.75
CA VAL A 231 64.17 99.15 -0.62
C VAL A 231 65.70 99.14 -0.53
N LEU A 232 66.33 97.97 -0.67
CA LEU A 232 67.79 97.81 -0.70
C LEU A 232 68.42 98.60 -1.87
N ASN A 233 67.85 98.48 -3.08
CA ASN A 233 68.31 99.24 -4.25
C ASN A 233 68.17 100.76 -4.07
N SER A 234 67.06 101.24 -3.51
CA SER A 234 66.86 102.67 -3.23
C SER A 234 67.88 103.23 -2.21
N SER A 235 68.26 102.39 -1.24
CA SER A 235 69.28 102.71 -0.24
C SER A 235 70.68 102.76 -0.87
N PHE A 236 70.99 101.82 -1.77
CA PHE A 236 72.24 101.80 -2.54
C PHE A 236 72.42 103.05 -3.42
N PHE A 237 71.39 103.45 -4.18
CA PHE A 237 71.42 104.69 -4.98
C PHE A 237 71.61 105.95 -4.10
N SER A 238 71.01 105.96 -2.91
CA SER A 238 71.15 107.07 -1.96
C SER A 238 72.57 107.16 -1.39
N LEU A 239 73.18 106.03 -1.03
CA LEU A 239 74.58 105.95 -0.59
C LEU A 239 75.55 106.36 -1.71
N LYS A 240 75.32 105.94 -2.95
CA LYS A 240 76.12 106.34 -4.12
C LYS A 240 76.09 107.85 -4.33
N LYS A 241 74.92 108.48 -4.23
CA LYS A 241 74.78 109.94 -4.31
C LYS A 241 75.56 110.68 -3.21
N LEU A 242 75.54 110.16 -1.98
CA LEU A 242 76.30 110.72 -0.85
C LEU A 242 77.82 110.61 -1.07
N LYS A 243 78.30 109.46 -1.57
CA LYS A 243 79.71 109.21 -1.92
C LYS A 243 80.23 110.26 -2.91
N ASP A 244 79.45 110.55 -3.95
CA ASP A 244 79.84 111.53 -4.98
C ASP A 244 79.84 112.98 -4.47
N GLN A 245 78.92 113.33 -3.56
CA GLN A 245 78.89 114.64 -2.88
C GLN A 245 80.11 114.89 -1.99
N VAL A 246 80.52 113.90 -1.18
CA VAL A 246 81.72 114.03 -0.34
C VAL A 246 82.99 114.18 -1.19
N ALA A 247 83.08 113.43 -2.30
CA ALA A 247 84.16 113.58 -3.26
C ALA A 247 84.27 115.02 -3.83
N GLU A 248 83.13 115.69 -4.06
CA GLU A 248 83.11 117.06 -4.57
C GLU A 248 83.42 118.11 -3.50
N ALA A 249 83.00 117.89 -2.24
CA ALA A 249 83.41 118.70 -1.10
C ALA A 249 84.93 118.66 -0.88
N ILE A 250 85.56 117.49 -1.03
CA ILE A 250 87.02 117.34 -0.97
C ILE A 250 87.68 118.10 -2.14
N ARG A 251 87.25 117.87 -3.39
CA ARG A 251 87.82 118.55 -4.58
C ARG A 251 87.71 120.08 -4.51
N SER A 252 86.56 120.61 -4.09
CA SER A 252 86.33 122.06 -3.99
C SER A 252 87.19 122.68 -2.89
N THR A 253 87.34 122.03 -1.73
CA THR A 253 88.18 122.52 -0.63
C THR A 253 89.68 122.44 -0.97
N GLN A 254 90.13 121.36 -1.63
CA GLN A 254 91.49 121.29 -2.22
C GLN A 254 91.75 122.42 -3.22
N THR A 255 90.74 122.80 -4.02
CA THR A 255 90.83 123.89 -4.99
C THR A 255 90.89 125.27 -4.29
N PHE A 256 90.12 125.46 -3.21
CA PHE A 256 90.17 126.66 -2.38
C PHE A 256 91.56 126.88 -1.76
N LEU A 257 92.18 125.82 -1.20
CA LEU A 257 93.53 125.87 -0.60
C LEU A 257 94.64 126.21 -1.60
N ARG A 258 94.43 125.92 -2.90
CA ARG A 258 95.32 126.30 -4.01
C ARG A 258 95.05 127.72 -4.54
N SER A 259 93.98 128.38 -4.11
CA SER A 259 93.63 129.73 -4.56
C SER A 259 94.52 130.82 -3.93
N LYS A 260 94.64 131.98 -4.60
CA LYS A 260 95.31 133.17 -4.03
C LYS A 260 94.60 133.75 -2.80
N GLN A 261 93.39 133.30 -2.45
CA GLN A 261 92.66 133.78 -1.28
C GLN A 261 93.09 133.04 -0.01
N ALA A 262 93.38 131.73 -0.09
CA ALA A 262 93.91 130.94 1.03
C ALA A 262 95.32 131.37 1.47
N ALA A 263 96.05 132.12 0.63
CA ALA A 263 97.32 132.77 0.99
C ALA A 263 97.17 134.02 1.88
N LYS A 264 95.94 134.39 2.27
CA LYS A 264 95.64 135.49 3.23
C LYS A 264 95.22 135.01 4.62
N MET A 265 94.97 133.71 4.79
CA MET A 265 94.71 133.10 6.10
C MET A 265 96.03 132.99 6.89
N SER A 266 95.95 132.89 8.22
CA SER A 266 97.14 132.58 9.01
C SER A 266 97.69 131.19 8.66
N PRO A 267 99.00 130.93 8.86
CA PRO A 267 99.57 129.61 8.62
C PRO A 267 98.97 128.54 9.54
N GLU A 268 98.49 128.91 10.73
CA GLU A 268 97.85 127.99 11.69
C GLU A 268 96.44 127.59 11.22
N GLU A 269 95.57 128.54 10.86
CA GLU A 269 94.25 128.24 10.29
C GLU A 269 94.37 127.42 9.00
N ARG A 270 95.36 127.76 8.14
CA ARG A 270 95.63 127.01 6.91
C ARG A 270 96.07 125.58 7.20
N ALA A 271 97.02 125.38 8.12
CA ALA A 271 97.47 124.05 8.50
C ALA A 271 96.35 123.23 9.15
N GLN A 272 95.45 123.86 9.91
CA GLN A 272 94.30 123.19 10.50
C GLN A 272 93.28 122.73 9.44
N VAL A 273 92.99 123.56 8.42
CA VAL A 273 92.13 123.15 7.29
C VAL A 273 92.81 122.11 6.40
N GLU A 274 94.12 122.20 6.18
CA GLU A 274 94.89 121.17 5.46
C GLU A 274 94.92 119.83 6.23
N ALA A 275 95.01 119.86 7.57
CA ALA A 275 94.93 118.67 8.42
C ALA A 275 93.52 118.06 8.44
N GLN A 276 92.46 118.86 8.63
CA GLN A 276 91.07 118.39 8.57
C GLN A 276 90.72 117.85 7.19
N LEU A 277 91.25 118.43 6.11
CA LEU A 277 91.09 117.91 4.77
C LEU A 277 91.86 116.60 4.56
N ALA A 278 93.07 116.46 5.11
CA ALA A 278 93.82 115.20 5.07
C ALA A 278 93.10 114.08 5.85
N GLU A 279 92.52 114.38 7.02
CA GLU A 279 91.70 113.46 7.81
C GLU A 279 90.41 113.07 7.06
N LEU A 280 89.69 114.05 6.50
CA LEU A 280 88.50 113.80 5.68
C LEU A 280 88.81 113.02 4.39
N THR A 281 89.96 113.28 3.76
CA THR A 281 90.39 112.55 2.56
C THR A 281 90.79 111.11 2.92
N ASN A 282 91.59 110.89 3.97
CA ASN A 282 91.99 109.55 4.41
C ASN A 282 90.79 108.71 4.89
N THR A 283 89.86 109.30 5.64
CA THR A 283 88.62 108.61 6.03
C THR A 283 87.70 108.35 4.84
N TYR A 284 87.59 109.28 3.88
CA TYR A 284 86.86 109.05 2.64
C TYR A 284 87.50 107.95 1.78
N ASP A 285 88.82 107.93 1.65
CA ASP A 285 89.55 106.95 0.84
C ASP A 285 89.46 105.54 1.46
N GLN A 286 89.57 105.40 2.79
CA GLN A 286 89.30 104.14 3.49
C GLN A 286 87.85 103.66 3.30
N LEU A 287 86.89 104.57 3.36
CA LEU A 287 85.47 104.25 3.13
C LEU A 287 85.17 103.95 1.66
N LEU A 288 85.93 104.56 0.73
CA LEU A 288 85.86 104.31 -0.70
C LEU A 288 86.46 102.95 -1.04
N GLU A 289 87.60 102.59 -0.46
CA GLU A 289 88.28 101.31 -0.65
C GLU A 289 87.46 100.15 -0.06
N SER A 290 86.95 100.29 1.16
CA SER A 290 85.98 99.37 1.77
C SER A 290 84.71 99.25 0.90
N SER A 291 84.17 100.37 0.42
CA SER A 291 83.04 100.38 -0.51
C SER A 291 83.35 99.71 -1.85
N THR A 292 84.58 99.80 -2.38
CA THR A 292 84.97 99.06 -3.59
C THR A 292 85.18 97.58 -3.34
N GLN A 293 85.66 97.18 -2.16
CA GLN A 293 85.74 95.76 -1.79
C GLN A 293 84.33 95.16 -1.64
N GLN A 294 83.38 95.88 -1.03
CA GLN A 294 81.97 95.49 -0.98
C GLN A 294 81.31 95.45 -2.37
N LEU A 295 81.57 96.45 -3.23
CA LEU A 295 81.10 96.43 -4.62
C LEU A 295 81.67 95.24 -5.40
N GLN A 296 82.97 94.98 -5.29
CA GLN A 296 83.63 93.87 -5.99
C GLN A 296 83.14 92.50 -5.47
N GLN A 297 82.77 92.41 -4.18
CA GLN A 297 82.13 91.23 -3.60
C GLN A 297 80.68 91.05 -4.11
N LEU A 298 79.92 92.15 -4.23
CA LEU A 298 78.56 92.16 -4.80
C LEU A 298 78.57 91.87 -6.31
N GLU A 299 79.55 92.39 -7.06
CA GLU A 299 79.77 92.07 -8.48
C GLU A 299 80.15 90.61 -8.67
N GLN A 300 80.96 90.03 -7.79
CA GLN A 300 81.21 88.57 -7.77
C GLN A 300 79.99 87.74 -7.37
N GLN A 301 79.08 88.27 -6.54
CA GLN A 301 77.80 87.61 -6.24
C GLN A 301 76.85 87.69 -7.44
N LEU A 302 76.70 88.86 -8.06
CA LEU A 302 75.87 89.07 -9.24
C LEU A 302 76.35 88.22 -10.42
N ALA A 303 77.66 88.19 -10.70
CA ALA A 303 78.23 87.37 -11.77
C ALA A 303 78.00 85.86 -11.53
N LYS A 304 78.05 85.40 -10.27
CA LYS A 304 77.69 84.01 -9.91
C LYS A 304 76.19 83.77 -10.05
N GLU A 305 75.35 84.74 -9.75
CA GLU A 305 73.90 84.64 -9.92
C GLU A 305 73.48 84.65 -11.40
N GLU A 306 74.16 85.43 -12.23
CA GLU A 306 74.02 85.42 -13.70
C GLU A 306 74.53 84.09 -14.30
N GLU A 307 75.65 83.55 -13.83
CA GLU A 307 76.14 82.23 -14.24
C GLU A 307 75.19 81.11 -13.80
N LEU A 308 74.64 81.17 -12.58
CA LEU A 308 73.60 80.23 -12.11
C LEU A 308 72.32 80.34 -12.94
N LYS A 309 71.88 81.55 -13.31
CA LYS A 309 70.72 81.77 -14.21
C LYS A 309 70.98 81.20 -15.61
N ALA A 310 72.18 81.41 -16.16
CA ALA A 310 72.57 80.84 -17.45
C ALA A 310 72.61 79.29 -17.41
N VAL A 311 73.17 78.70 -16.35
CA VAL A 311 73.19 77.23 -16.15
C VAL A 311 71.78 76.67 -15.95
N GLN A 312 70.92 77.32 -15.17
CA GLN A 312 69.52 76.90 -15.00
C GLN A 312 68.71 77.05 -16.29
N GLN A 313 68.96 78.08 -17.12
CA GLN A 313 68.32 78.19 -18.44
C GLN A 313 68.80 77.09 -19.40
N GLN A 314 70.11 76.82 -19.49
CA GLN A 314 70.63 75.74 -20.32
C GLN A 314 70.12 74.36 -19.86
N LYS A 315 70.04 74.12 -18.55
CA LYS A 315 69.37 72.96 -17.94
C LYS A 315 67.91 72.86 -18.36
N ALA A 316 67.16 73.97 -18.34
CA ALA A 316 65.76 73.99 -18.75
C ALA A 316 65.58 73.67 -20.24
N GLU A 317 66.40 74.25 -21.12
CA GLU A 317 66.43 73.93 -22.55
C GLU A 317 66.81 72.46 -22.81
N CYS A 318 67.77 71.92 -22.07
CA CYS A 318 68.15 70.51 -22.11
C CYS A 318 66.99 69.60 -21.67
N SER A 319 66.37 69.87 -20.52
CA SER A 319 65.22 69.08 -20.06
C SER A 319 64.05 69.19 -21.05
N GLN A 320 63.76 70.35 -21.64
CA GLN A 320 62.68 70.50 -22.62
C GLN A 320 62.93 69.67 -23.90
N LYS A 321 64.19 69.61 -24.39
CA LYS A 321 64.57 68.75 -25.52
C LYS A 321 64.40 67.27 -25.17
N LEU A 322 64.82 66.84 -23.97
CA LEU A 322 64.62 65.47 -23.47
C LEU A 322 63.12 65.12 -23.29
N GLU A 323 62.31 66.02 -22.73
CA GLU A 323 60.86 65.84 -22.55
C GLU A 323 60.17 65.69 -23.91
N GLY A 324 60.52 66.54 -24.89
CA GLY A 324 59.95 66.49 -26.23
C GLY A 324 60.27 65.20 -26.99
N LEU A 325 61.48 64.64 -26.81
CA LEU A 325 61.85 63.34 -27.37
C LEU A 325 61.17 62.18 -26.63
N ASN A 326 61.10 62.20 -25.29
CA ASN A 326 60.35 61.20 -24.51
C ASN A 326 58.87 61.16 -24.91
N MET A 327 58.22 62.33 -25.07
CA MET A 327 56.83 62.41 -25.53
C MET A 327 56.64 61.86 -26.96
N TRP A 328 57.63 62.05 -27.84
CA TRP A 328 57.61 61.45 -29.18
C TRP A 328 57.78 59.92 -29.14
N LEU A 329 58.71 59.39 -28.33
CA LEU A 329 58.89 57.95 -28.13
C LEU A 329 57.64 57.29 -27.52
N GLY A 330 57.00 57.93 -26.53
CA GLY A 330 55.73 57.46 -25.98
C GLY A 330 54.62 57.37 -27.03
N GLY A 331 54.54 58.36 -27.94
CA GLY A 331 53.63 58.33 -29.09
C GLY A 331 53.95 57.21 -30.08
N ALA A 332 55.22 57.00 -30.40
CA ALA A 332 55.67 55.91 -31.29
C ALA A 332 55.44 54.51 -30.68
N ALA A 333 55.69 54.35 -29.38
CA ALA A 333 55.41 53.12 -28.63
C ALA A 333 53.91 52.80 -28.56
N ALA A 334 53.06 53.80 -28.32
CA ALA A 334 51.61 53.63 -28.39
C ALA A 334 51.12 53.23 -29.79
N LEU A 335 51.74 53.78 -30.84
CA LEU A 335 51.45 53.40 -32.23
C LEU A 335 51.89 51.96 -32.51
N LEU A 336 53.08 51.54 -32.06
CA LEU A 336 53.53 50.14 -32.19
C LEU A 336 52.58 49.18 -31.45
N ALA A 337 52.21 49.48 -30.21
CA ALA A 337 51.25 48.69 -29.43
C ALA A 337 49.89 48.55 -30.15
N SER A 338 49.43 49.59 -30.86
CA SER A 338 48.20 49.52 -31.67
C SER A 338 48.27 48.51 -32.82
N GLN A 339 49.47 48.20 -33.34
CA GLN A 339 49.66 47.23 -34.44
C GLN A 339 49.85 45.80 -33.94
N MET A 340 50.39 45.62 -32.72
CA MET A 340 50.51 44.34 -32.02
C MET A 340 49.14 43.71 -31.69
N GLY A 341 48.07 44.53 -31.63
CA GLY A 341 46.69 44.05 -31.57
C GLY A 341 46.30 43.21 -32.79
N GLY A 342 46.12 41.90 -32.59
CA GLY A 342 45.56 40.96 -33.56
C GLY A 342 46.59 40.32 -34.49
N GLY A 343 47.14 39.18 -34.05
CA GLY A 343 47.99 38.29 -34.86
C GLY A 343 47.22 37.23 -35.68
N GLU A 344 45.91 37.08 -35.47
CA GLU A 344 45.10 36.00 -36.05
C GLU A 344 44.38 36.37 -37.36
N SER A 345 45.06 37.12 -38.25
CA SER A 345 44.56 37.32 -39.62
C SER A 345 45.13 36.27 -40.56
N GLY A 346 44.29 35.31 -40.98
CA GLY A 346 44.67 34.29 -41.97
C GLY A 346 44.80 34.80 -43.41
N ASP A 347 44.67 36.11 -43.63
CA ASP A 347 44.66 36.74 -44.95
C ASP A 347 45.98 37.46 -45.23
N VAL A 348 46.75 36.93 -46.17
CA VAL A 348 48.15 37.34 -46.44
C VAL A 348 48.25 38.83 -46.81
N SER A 349 47.22 39.37 -47.46
CA SER A 349 47.14 40.77 -47.87
C SER A 349 47.11 41.74 -46.68
N VAL A 350 46.41 41.35 -45.60
CA VAL A 350 46.28 42.15 -44.38
C VAL A 350 47.59 42.16 -43.60
N LEU A 351 48.28 41.02 -43.55
CA LEU A 351 49.60 40.91 -42.95
C LEU A 351 50.64 41.73 -43.74
N GLN A 352 50.62 41.71 -45.07
CA GLN A 352 51.53 42.52 -45.91
C GLN A 352 51.33 44.04 -45.69
N GLU A 353 50.11 44.52 -45.50
CA GLU A 353 49.85 45.93 -45.18
C GLU A 353 50.31 46.29 -43.75
N LYS A 354 50.13 45.40 -42.74
CA LYS A 354 50.75 45.57 -41.41
C LYS A 354 52.29 45.63 -41.51
N GLN A 355 52.90 44.72 -42.28
CA GLN A 355 54.35 44.65 -42.50
C GLN A 355 54.91 45.96 -43.07
N LYS A 356 54.20 46.57 -44.03
CA LYS A 356 54.58 47.85 -44.63
C LYS A 356 54.56 48.98 -43.60
N ARG A 357 53.49 49.12 -42.83
CA ARG A 357 53.34 50.20 -41.83
C ARG A 357 54.42 50.13 -40.74
N LEU A 358 54.76 48.94 -40.26
CA LEU A 358 55.86 48.75 -39.31
C LEU A 358 57.22 49.13 -39.93
N LYS A 359 57.48 48.79 -41.20
CA LYS A 359 58.70 49.20 -41.92
C LYS A 359 58.80 50.70 -42.22
N ASP A 360 57.68 51.40 -42.32
CA ASP A 360 57.69 52.85 -42.46
C ASP A 360 57.95 53.52 -41.10
N MET A 361 57.36 53.02 -40.00
CA MET A 361 57.72 53.43 -38.62
C MET A 361 59.20 53.14 -38.28
N GLN A 362 59.76 52.02 -38.75
CA GLN A 362 61.17 51.67 -38.57
C GLN A 362 62.13 52.74 -39.16
N LYS A 363 61.74 53.40 -40.27
CA LYS A 363 62.51 54.51 -40.86
C LYS A 363 62.36 55.80 -40.06
N ASP A 364 61.15 56.08 -39.57
CA ASP A 364 60.90 57.26 -38.73
C ASP A 364 61.68 57.17 -37.41
N LEU A 365 61.81 55.98 -36.82
CA LEU A 365 62.71 55.69 -35.70
C LEU A 365 64.17 55.98 -36.05
N GLN A 366 64.68 55.46 -37.16
CA GLN A 366 66.06 55.73 -37.61
C GLN A 366 66.33 57.22 -37.84
N ALA A 367 65.41 57.94 -38.51
CA ALA A 367 65.54 59.37 -38.76
C ALA A 367 65.45 60.24 -37.48
N LYS A 368 64.81 59.74 -36.42
CA LYS A 368 64.82 60.37 -35.09
C LYS A 368 66.00 59.94 -34.22
N GLY A 369 66.61 58.79 -34.49
CA GLY A 369 67.83 58.32 -33.84
C GLY A 369 69.01 59.28 -33.99
N GLU A 370 69.19 59.91 -35.16
CA GLU A 370 70.23 60.91 -35.39
C GLU A 370 70.02 62.16 -34.52
N ALA A 371 68.80 62.73 -34.52
CA ALA A 371 68.44 63.88 -33.68
C ALA A 371 68.49 63.57 -32.17
N LEU A 372 68.21 62.32 -31.79
CA LEU A 372 68.39 61.82 -30.42
C LEU A 372 69.86 61.73 -30.04
N ALA A 373 70.73 61.22 -30.93
CA ALA A 373 72.18 61.13 -30.68
C ALA A 373 72.83 62.52 -30.53
N ASP A 374 72.40 63.51 -31.31
CA ASP A 374 72.83 64.90 -31.15
C ASP A 374 72.33 65.52 -29.84
N THR A 375 71.09 65.22 -29.44
CA THR A 375 70.53 65.71 -28.15
C THR A 375 71.24 65.07 -26.95
N ILE A 376 71.53 63.76 -27.02
CA ILE A 376 72.34 63.04 -26.01
C ILE A 376 73.70 63.72 -25.87
N ARG A 377 74.41 63.95 -26.98
CA ARG A 377 75.73 64.59 -26.98
C ARG A 377 75.70 65.98 -26.35
N SER A 378 74.73 66.81 -26.74
CA SER A 378 74.55 68.17 -26.20
C SER A 378 74.28 68.18 -24.69
N VAL A 379 73.59 67.16 -24.15
CA VAL A 379 73.34 67.05 -22.70
C VAL A 379 74.56 66.47 -21.97
N GLU A 380 75.28 65.53 -22.57
CA GLU A 380 76.52 64.98 -22.02
C GLU A 380 77.65 66.04 -21.99
N GLU A 381 77.78 66.87 -23.02
CA GLU A 381 78.67 68.03 -23.06
C GLU A 381 78.30 69.06 -21.98
N PHE A 382 77.02 69.41 -21.83
CA PHE A 382 76.55 70.30 -20.76
C PHE A 382 76.85 69.73 -19.35
N LEU A 383 76.62 68.43 -19.12
CA LEU A 383 76.92 67.76 -17.86
C LEU A 383 78.44 67.65 -17.59
N ALA A 384 79.28 67.65 -18.63
CA ALA A 384 80.74 67.65 -18.49
C ALA A 384 81.31 69.05 -18.22
N GLU A 385 80.81 70.09 -18.90
CA GLU A 385 81.32 71.47 -18.74
C GLU A 385 80.74 72.20 -17.52
N ARG A 386 79.46 71.95 -17.18
CA ARG A 386 78.71 72.71 -16.17
C ARG A 386 78.12 71.87 -15.05
N GLY A 387 78.34 70.55 -15.06
CA GLY A 387 77.77 69.61 -14.07
C GLY A 387 78.27 69.74 -12.63
N GLU A 388 79.31 70.53 -12.36
CA GLU A 388 79.74 70.86 -10.99
C GLU A 388 79.03 72.11 -10.42
N SER A 389 78.25 72.83 -11.25
CA SER A 389 77.43 73.99 -10.86
C SER A 389 75.95 73.66 -10.66
N LEU A 390 75.57 72.39 -10.85
CA LEU A 390 74.25 71.84 -10.56
C LEU A 390 74.24 71.14 -9.20
N SER A 391 73.09 71.05 -8.54
CA SER A 391 72.96 70.15 -7.39
C SER A 391 73.13 68.67 -7.82
N PRO A 392 73.57 67.78 -6.92
CA PRO A 392 73.72 66.36 -7.23
C PRO A 392 72.39 65.74 -7.70
N GLU A 393 71.26 66.15 -7.10
CA GLU A 393 69.92 65.68 -7.48
C GLU A 393 69.51 66.12 -8.90
N GLU A 394 69.82 67.36 -9.31
CA GLU A 394 69.55 67.82 -10.69
C GLU A 394 70.42 67.09 -11.72
N LYS A 395 71.68 66.83 -11.36
CA LYS A 395 72.65 66.10 -12.19
C LYS A 395 72.21 64.65 -12.37
N GLU A 396 71.83 63.97 -11.28
CA GLU A 396 71.31 62.61 -11.27
C GLU A 396 69.97 62.50 -12.00
N ASN A 397 69.07 63.49 -11.86
CA ASN A 397 67.79 63.53 -12.58
C ASN A 397 67.99 63.67 -14.10
N LEU A 398 68.87 64.57 -14.56
CA LEU A 398 69.20 64.69 -15.98
C LEU A 398 69.89 63.42 -16.52
N GLN A 399 70.82 62.84 -15.77
CA GLN A 399 71.48 61.58 -16.14
C GLN A 399 70.47 60.41 -16.20
N THR A 400 69.52 60.34 -15.26
CA THR A 400 68.46 59.33 -15.22
C THR A 400 67.49 59.50 -16.39
N LYS A 401 67.01 60.72 -16.66
CA LYS A 401 66.18 61.02 -17.84
C LYS A 401 66.88 60.64 -19.14
N LEU A 402 68.18 60.92 -19.25
CA LEU A 402 68.99 60.59 -20.44
C LEU A 402 69.25 59.08 -20.57
N ALA A 403 69.45 58.37 -19.46
CA ALA A 403 69.57 56.90 -19.44
C ALA A 403 68.24 56.22 -19.84
N MET A 404 67.11 56.65 -19.23
CA MET A 404 65.77 56.17 -19.58
C MET A 404 65.42 56.45 -21.05
N LEU A 405 65.78 57.63 -21.58
CA LEU A 405 65.54 57.97 -22.98
C LEU A 405 66.33 57.06 -23.95
N LYS A 406 67.59 56.74 -23.61
CA LYS A 406 68.41 55.76 -24.35
C LYS A 406 67.81 54.36 -24.30
N GLU A 407 67.42 53.90 -23.11
CA GLU A 407 66.85 52.57 -22.90
C GLU A 407 65.50 52.43 -23.62
N GLN A 408 64.61 53.43 -23.54
CA GLN A 408 63.33 53.42 -24.25
C GLN A 408 63.50 53.47 -25.77
N TYR A 409 64.44 54.25 -26.32
CA TYR A 409 64.71 54.26 -27.76
C TYR A 409 65.23 52.90 -28.27
N ASN A 410 66.18 52.30 -27.53
CA ASN A 410 66.72 50.98 -27.86
C ASN A 410 65.63 49.92 -27.78
N ALA A 411 64.90 49.82 -26.66
CA ALA A 411 63.83 48.85 -26.47
C ALA A 411 62.68 49.02 -27.48
N LEU A 412 62.38 50.25 -27.91
CA LEU A 412 61.37 50.50 -28.95
C LEU A 412 61.86 50.08 -30.35
N THR A 413 63.16 50.25 -30.63
CA THR A 413 63.78 49.80 -31.88
C THR A 413 63.88 48.28 -31.93
N ASP A 414 64.36 47.65 -30.86
CA ASP A 414 64.39 46.19 -30.70
C ASP A 414 62.97 45.60 -30.81
N SER A 415 61.97 46.25 -30.20
CA SER A 415 60.57 45.85 -30.32
C SER A 415 60.04 46.00 -31.74
N ALA A 416 60.38 47.08 -32.47
CA ALA A 416 59.95 47.27 -33.86
C ALA A 416 60.56 46.21 -34.79
N ASP A 417 61.85 45.94 -34.63
CA ASP A 417 62.58 44.93 -35.41
C ASP A 417 62.07 43.51 -35.10
N ALA A 418 61.81 43.20 -33.83
CA ALA A 418 61.17 41.96 -33.40
C ALA A 418 59.76 41.81 -34.01
N SER A 419 58.89 42.83 -33.91
CA SER A 419 57.54 42.82 -34.50
C SER A 419 57.57 42.60 -36.02
N VAL A 420 58.52 43.23 -36.73
CA VAL A 420 58.70 43.01 -38.17
C VAL A 420 59.17 41.56 -38.45
N SER A 421 60.08 41.02 -37.64
CA SER A 421 60.60 39.65 -37.77
C SER A 421 59.52 38.57 -37.50
N GLU A 422 58.74 38.73 -36.43
CA GLU A 422 57.59 37.89 -36.11
C GLU A 422 56.56 37.91 -37.25
N LEU A 423 56.24 39.09 -37.78
CA LEU A 423 55.23 39.22 -38.82
C LEU A 423 55.72 38.68 -40.18
N ASN A 424 57.02 38.78 -40.49
CA ASN A 424 57.64 38.04 -41.61
C ASN A 424 57.49 36.51 -41.43
N THR A 425 57.68 36.01 -40.22
CA THR A 425 57.60 34.59 -39.86
C THR A 425 56.15 34.09 -39.92
N ALA A 426 55.19 34.89 -39.46
CA ALA A 426 53.76 34.61 -39.56
C ALA A 426 53.29 34.54 -41.02
N ILE A 427 53.65 35.52 -41.86
CA ILE A 427 53.38 35.50 -43.32
C ILE A 427 53.91 34.20 -43.95
N THR A 428 55.16 33.85 -43.64
CA THR A 428 55.80 32.63 -44.15
C THR A 428 55.04 31.37 -43.72
N THR A 429 54.58 31.33 -42.47
CA THR A 429 53.84 30.20 -41.90
C THR A 429 52.44 30.05 -42.52
N VAL A 430 51.70 31.15 -42.70
CA VAL A 430 50.37 31.15 -43.35
C VAL A 430 50.46 30.70 -44.81
N VAL A 431 51.51 31.12 -45.53
CA VAL A 431 51.78 30.67 -46.91
C VAL A 431 52.09 29.16 -46.95
N GLN A 432 52.86 28.63 -46.00
CA GLN A 432 53.12 27.19 -45.90
C GLN A 432 51.83 26.39 -45.58
N GLN A 433 51.02 26.83 -44.61
CA GLN A 433 49.78 26.14 -44.24
C GLN A 433 48.77 26.10 -45.40
N ASN A 434 48.58 27.21 -46.12
CA ASN A 434 47.71 27.23 -47.29
C ASN A 434 48.24 26.31 -48.42
N THR A 435 49.57 26.23 -48.59
CA THR A 435 50.20 25.28 -49.53
C THR A 435 49.97 23.81 -49.13
N GLN A 436 49.89 23.51 -47.83
CA GLN A 436 49.57 22.17 -47.32
C GLN A 436 48.07 21.81 -47.48
N ARG A 437 47.15 22.76 -47.24
CA ARG A 437 45.69 22.55 -47.39
C ARG A 437 45.27 22.16 -48.81
N VAL A 438 45.97 22.64 -49.83
CA VAL A 438 45.72 22.24 -51.23
C VAL A 438 46.08 20.75 -51.48
N ARG A 439 47.06 20.20 -50.75
CA ARG A 439 47.53 18.80 -50.92
C ARG A 439 46.66 17.78 -50.21
N THR A 440 45.94 18.15 -49.16
CA THR A 440 45.00 17.23 -48.47
C THR A 440 43.67 17.11 -49.22
N TYR A 441 43.24 18.17 -49.92
CA TYR A 441 42.01 18.17 -50.71
C TYR A 441 42.09 17.21 -51.91
N THR A 442 43.26 17.13 -52.56
CA THR A 442 43.48 16.20 -53.69
C THR A 442 43.59 14.73 -53.29
N LEU A 443 44.00 14.42 -52.05
CA LEU A 443 44.09 13.04 -51.57
C LEU A 443 42.72 12.43 -51.22
N ASN A 444 41.79 13.26 -50.72
CA ASN A 444 40.50 12.78 -50.22
C ASN A 444 39.50 12.41 -51.33
N GLN A 445 39.69 12.93 -52.57
CA GLN A 445 38.92 12.50 -53.74
C GLN A 445 39.19 11.05 -54.15
N THR A 446 40.36 10.48 -53.81
CA THR A 446 40.75 9.12 -54.24
C THR A 446 40.21 8.00 -53.32
N LEU A 447 39.69 8.33 -52.14
CA LEU A 447 39.21 7.35 -51.15
C LEU A 447 37.72 7.02 -51.28
N LEU A 448 36.89 7.98 -51.73
CA LEU A 448 35.45 7.76 -51.92
C LEU A 448 35.11 6.70 -52.99
N LEU A 449 36.01 6.47 -53.95
CA LEU A 449 35.86 5.47 -55.01
C LEU A 449 36.17 4.02 -54.58
N LYS A 450 36.57 3.77 -53.33
CA LYS A 450 36.77 2.42 -52.77
C LYS A 450 35.69 1.96 -51.79
N SER A 451 34.71 2.81 -51.47
CA SER A 451 33.62 2.48 -50.53
C SER A 451 32.44 1.73 -51.18
N PHE A 452 32.38 1.69 -52.52
CA PHE A 452 31.18 1.26 -53.27
C PHE A 452 31.12 -0.26 -53.58
N CYS A 453 31.97 -1.09 -52.96
CA CYS A 453 32.20 -2.48 -53.40
C CYS A 453 31.92 -3.57 -52.35
N LEU A 454 31.24 -3.26 -51.23
CA LEU A 454 30.92 -4.21 -50.16
C LEU A 454 29.43 -4.16 -49.74
N SER A 455 28.53 -4.43 -50.68
CA SER A 455 27.09 -4.58 -50.41
C SER A 455 26.42 -5.57 -51.37
N HIS A 456 26.87 -6.84 -51.37
CA HIS A 456 26.23 -7.91 -52.15
C HIS A 456 26.50 -9.33 -51.61
N SER A 457 26.02 -9.65 -50.40
CA SER A 457 25.89 -11.03 -49.91
C SER A 457 24.95 -11.12 -48.70
N LEU A 458 24.39 -12.31 -48.44
CA LEU A 458 23.61 -12.68 -47.24
C LEU A 458 22.27 -11.97 -46.97
N CYS A 459 21.34 -12.03 -47.93
CA CYS A 459 19.91 -11.93 -47.66
C CYS A 459 19.13 -12.95 -48.51
N ASN A 460 19.00 -14.20 -48.02
CA ASN A 460 17.97 -15.13 -48.50
C ASN A 460 17.82 -16.41 -47.66
N ILE A 461 16.57 -16.91 -47.58
CA ILE A 461 16.15 -18.31 -47.32
C ILE A 461 16.47 -18.89 -45.92
N LEU A 462 15.45 -18.94 -45.04
CA LEU A 462 14.71 -20.20 -44.75
C LEU A 462 13.48 -19.97 -43.84
N GLU A 463 12.29 -19.92 -44.46
CA GLU A 463 10.99 -19.92 -43.77
C GLU A 463 9.98 -20.69 -44.66
N VAL A 464 9.46 -21.84 -44.21
CA VAL A 464 8.19 -22.46 -44.70
C VAL A 464 7.78 -23.71 -43.86
N THR A 465 6.59 -23.58 -43.26
CA THR A 465 5.56 -24.53 -42.73
C THR A 465 5.70 -26.08 -42.74
N LEU A 466 4.96 -26.75 -41.81
CA LEU A 466 3.85 -27.70 -42.12
C LEU A 466 2.96 -28.09 -40.88
N LYS A 467 1.83 -28.83 -41.06
CA LYS A 467 0.72 -29.05 -40.07
C LYS A 467 -0.17 -30.33 -40.29
N LEU A 468 -0.78 -30.86 -39.19
CA LEU A 468 -2.08 -31.63 -39.03
C LEU A 468 -2.24 -33.19 -39.26
N SER A 469 -3.48 -33.75 -39.09
CA SER A 469 -3.86 -35.10 -38.51
C SER A 469 -5.08 -35.91 -39.14
N SER A 470 -5.62 -37.03 -38.53
CA SER A 470 -6.55 -38.10 -39.14
C SER A 470 -7.65 -38.84 -38.23
N ALA A 471 -8.53 -39.78 -38.75
CA ALA A 471 -9.80 -40.41 -38.11
C ALA A 471 -10.36 -41.81 -38.68
N VAL A 472 -11.47 -42.53 -38.19
CA VAL A 472 -12.18 -43.81 -38.78
C VAL A 472 -13.53 -44.48 -38.11
N GLY A 473 -14.31 -45.48 -38.73
CA GLY A 473 -15.53 -46.35 -38.26
C GLY A 473 -16.22 -47.41 -39.30
N LEU A 474 -17.30 -48.33 -39.28
CA LEU A 474 -18.38 -49.11 -38.44
C LEU A 474 -19.32 -50.21 -39.24
N VAL A 475 -20.10 -51.26 -38.70
CA VAL A 475 -21.05 -52.29 -39.45
C VAL A 475 -22.10 -53.30 -38.67
N PRO A 476 -23.19 -54.00 -39.24
CA PRO A 476 -24.30 -54.90 -38.59
C PRO A 476 -24.82 -56.38 -39.10
N GLN A 477 -26.12 -56.90 -38.94
CA GLN A 477 -26.65 -58.36 -38.69
C GLN A 477 -28.18 -58.89 -39.06
N ALA A 478 -28.59 -60.23 -39.24
CA ALA A 478 -30.04 -60.87 -39.35
C ALA A 478 -30.35 -62.49 -39.52
N GLU A 479 -31.56 -63.16 -39.20
CA GLU A 479 -32.08 -64.64 -39.48
C GLU A 479 -33.60 -65.17 -39.01
N LEU A 480 -34.47 -66.19 -39.57
CA LEU A 480 -35.84 -66.91 -39.04
C LEU A 480 -36.94 -67.94 -39.88
N GLN A 481 -37.76 -69.07 -39.41
CA GLN A 481 -39.21 -69.81 -39.84
C GLN A 481 -39.84 -71.42 -39.57
N GLN A 482 -41.22 -71.93 -39.58
CA GLN A 482 -42.02 -73.37 -39.89
C GLN A 482 -43.48 -74.08 -39.28
N LEU A 483 -44.29 -75.18 -39.83
CA LEU A 483 -45.31 -76.40 -39.30
C LEU A 483 -46.97 -76.83 -39.59
N GLN A 484 -47.64 -78.15 -39.52
CA GLN A 484 -49.20 -78.74 -39.28
C GLN A 484 -50.04 -80.16 -39.81
N ALA A 485 -51.25 -80.81 -39.25
CA ALA A 485 -52.56 -81.69 -39.80
C ALA A 485 -53.30 -83.21 -39.40
N GLN A 486 -54.71 -83.63 -39.48
CA GLN A 486 -55.59 -85.03 -39.76
C GLN A 486 -56.98 -85.76 -38.99
N GLN A 487 -58.01 -86.66 -39.55
CA GLN A 487 -59.00 -87.90 -39.03
C GLN A 487 -60.68 -88.26 -39.29
N ALA A 488 -61.41 -89.55 -39.23
CA ALA A 488 -62.98 -90.06 -38.97
C ALA A 488 -63.84 -91.47 -39.49
N GLN A 489 -65.05 -92.11 -38.94
CA GLN A 489 -66.29 -93.08 -39.52
C GLN A 489 -67.35 -94.24 -38.77
N LEU A 490 -68.63 -94.71 -39.28
CA LEU A 490 -69.62 -96.04 -39.30
C LEU A 490 -71.00 -96.66 -38.47
N LEU A 491 -71.98 -97.63 -38.99
CA LEU A 491 -73.05 -98.78 -38.47
C LEU A 491 -74.74 -99.02 -38.64
N GLN A 492 -75.51 -100.26 -38.57
CA GLN A 492 -77.11 -100.64 -38.64
C GLN A 492 -77.88 -102.17 -38.49
N ILE A 493 -79.27 -102.48 -38.22
CA ILE A 493 -80.37 -103.66 -38.63
C ILE A 493 -81.53 -104.50 -37.71
N THR A 494 -82.78 -105.12 -38.13
CA THR A 494 -83.70 -106.40 -37.66
C THR A 494 -85.40 -106.57 -37.72
N GLN A 495 -86.20 -107.79 -37.75
CA GLN A 495 -87.80 -108.08 -37.68
C GLN A 495 -88.58 -109.59 -37.48
N SER A 496 -89.99 -109.89 -37.39
CA SER A 496 -90.83 -111.27 -37.24
C SER A 496 -92.51 -111.48 -37.36
N ALA A 497 -93.29 -112.69 -37.24
CA ALA A 497 -94.85 -113.03 -37.48
C ALA A 497 -95.74 -114.35 -36.88
N ARG A 498 -97.07 -114.78 -37.25
CA ARG A 498 -98.12 -115.85 -36.62
C ARG A 498 -99.43 -116.52 -37.42
N SER A 499 -100.23 -117.66 -37.06
CA SER A 499 -101.59 -118.26 -37.69
C SER A 499 -102.56 -119.50 -37.11
N LEU A 500 -103.81 -119.92 -37.67
CA LEU A 500 -104.66 -121.25 -37.87
C LEU A 500 -106.14 -121.80 -37.41
N LEU A 501 -106.79 -121.58 -36.24
CA LEU A 501 -107.87 -122.48 -35.69
C LEU A 501 -109.38 -122.26 -36.12
N ASP A 502 -109.67 -121.25 -36.95
CA ASP A 502 -110.99 -120.59 -37.00
C ASP A 502 -111.89 -120.98 -38.20
N GLN A 503 -111.56 -122.04 -38.93
CA GLN A 503 -112.20 -122.39 -40.22
C GLN A 503 -113.26 -123.50 -40.13
N PRO A 504 -114.26 -123.54 -41.04
CA PRO A 504 -115.38 -124.49 -41.01
C PRO A 504 -115.00 -125.92 -41.44
N ASP A 505 -115.88 -126.87 -41.14
CA ASP A 505 -115.58 -128.31 -40.99
C ASP A 505 -115.50 -129.12 -42.31
N SER A 506 -114.89 -128.55 -43.37
CA SER A 506 -114.62 -129.27 -44.63
C SER A 506 -113.16 -129.70 -44.82
N ALA A 507 -112.24 -129.25 -43.94
CA ALA A 507 -110.81 -129.50 -44.06
C ALA A 507 -110.18 -130.34 -42.93
N VAL A 508 -110.89 -130.53 -41.81
CA VAL A 508 -110.40 -131.24 -40.60
C VAL A 508 -111.56 -132.03 -39.96
N PRO A 509 -111.39 -133.32 -39.58
CA PRO A 509 -112.44 -134.10 -38.91
C PRO A 509 -112.84 -133.55 -37.54
N ALA A 510 -114.13 -133.68 -37.19
CA ALA A 510 -114.71 -133.09 -35.98
C ALA A 510 -114.06 -133.55 -34.66
N GLU A 511 -113.56 -134.78 -34.58
CA GLU A 511 -112.85 -135.32 -33.40
C GLU A 511 -111.63 -134.48 -33.02
N GLU A 512 -110.91 -133.95 -34.01
CA GLU A 512 -109.69 -133.18 -33.82
C GLU A 512 -110.00 -131.77 -33.29
N LYS A 513 -111.11 -131.18 -33.77
CA LYS A 513 -111.66 -129.92 -33.27
C LYS A 513 -112.20 -130.03 -31.84
N GLN A 514 -112.69 -131.21 -31.45
CA GLN A 514 -113.14 -131.49 -30.08
C GLN A 514 -111.96 -131.77 -29.13
N ARG A 515 -110.90 -132.47 -29.58
CA ARG A 515 -109.62 -132.58 -28.85
C ARG A 515 -108.99 -131.20 -28.62
N LEU A 516 -108.96 -130.35 -29.63
CA LEU A 516 -108.42 -128.99 -29.54
C LEU A 516 -109.16 -128.13 -28.50
N ARG A 517 -110.48 -128.30 -28.34
CA ARG A 517 -111.26 -127.61 -27.29
C ARG A 517 -110.95 -128.13 -25.88
N ALA A 518 -110.99 -129.45 -25.67
CA ALA A 518 -110.70 -130.04 -24.36
C ALA A 518 -109.27 -129.73 -23.87
N ALA A 519 -108.29 -129.66 -24.78
CA ALA A 519 -106.93 -129.22 -24.47
C ALA A 519 -106.86 -127.73 -24.09
N LEU A 520 -107.73 -126.88 -24.66
CA LEU A 520 -107.80 -125.45 -24.38
C LEU A 520 -108.44 -125.18 -23.01
N ASP A 521 -109.48 -125.92 -22.65
CA ASP A 521 -110.11 -125.86 -21.32
C ASP A 521 -109.14 -126.31 -20.20
N GLN A 522 -108.38 -127.40 -20.41
CA GLN A 522 -107.31 -127.81 -19.48
C GLN A 522 -106.21 -126.74 -19.35
N LEU A 523 -105.82 -126.10 -20.47
CA LEU A 523 -104.88 -124.98 -20.47
C LEU A 523 -105.43 -123.73 -19.76
N GLN A 524 -106.75 -123.53 -19.67
CA GLN A 524 -107.35 -122.44 -18.91
C GLN A 524 -107.39 -122.74 -17.41
N ALA A 525 -107.71 -123.98 -17.01
CA ALA A 525 -107.67 -124.38 -15.60
C ALA A 525 -106.26 -124.22 -15.00
N GLN A 526 -105.23 -124.77 -15.66
CA GLN A 526 -103.83 -124.65 -15.22
C GLN A 526 -103.32 -123.20 -15.16
N LYS A 527 -103.84 -122.30 -16.00
CA LYS A 527 -103.47 -120.87 -15.97
C LYS A 527 -104.03 -120.12 -14.76
N SER A 528 -105.16 -120.56 -14.19
CA SER A 528 -105.79 -119.87 -13.06
C SER A 528 -105.05 -120.12 -11.75
N GLU A 529 -104.67 -121.37 -11.50
CA GLU A 529 -103.92 -121.79 -10.30
C GLU A 529 -102.52 -121.16 -10.27
N ALA A 530 -101.79 -121.24 -11.39
CA ALA A 530 -100.48 -120.60 -11.56
C ALA A 530 -100.50 -119.07 -11.37
N LEU A 531 -101.65 -118.41 -11.53
CA LEU A 531 -101.77 -116.96 -11.31
C LEU A 531 -101.79 -116.60 -9.81
N GLN A 532 -102.37 -117.44 -8.96
CA GLN A 532 -102.38 -117.23 -7.50
C GLN A 532 -101.01 -117.47 -6.85
N ASP A 533 -100.27 -118.47 -7.32
CA ASP A 533 -98.90 -118.74 -6.86
C ASP A 533 -97.96 -117.56 -7.17
N GLU A 534 -97.99 -117.05 -8.41
CA GLU A 534 -97.15 -115.90 -8.81
C GLU A 534 -97.53 -114.63 -8.04
N LEU A 535 -98.82 -114.40 -7.75
CA LEU A 535 -99.28 -113.28 -6.92
C LEU A 535 -98.75 -113.39 -5.48
N SER A 536 -98.85 -114.58 -4.89
CA SER A 536 -98.36 -114.86 -3.55
C SER A 536 -96.84 -114.65 -3.45
N LYS A 537 -96.11 -115.08 -4.48
CA LYS A 537 -94.66 -114.85 -4.62
C LYS A 537 -94.30 -113.37 -4.73
N PHE A 538 -94.98 -112.59 -5.56
CA PHE A 538 -94.76 -111.14 -5.66
C PHE A 538 -94.93 -110.43 -4.32
N LEU A 539 -95.99 -110.76 -3.57
CA LEU A 539 -96.26 -110.12 -2.28
C LEU A 539 -95.18 -110.45 -1.23
N LEU A 540 -94.62 -111.66 -1.25
CA LEU A 540 -93.50 -112.04 -0.39
C LEU A 540 -92.22 -111.28 -0.76
N GLU A 541 -91.84 -111.26 -2.03
CA GLU A 541 -90.64 -110.57 -2.52
C GLU A 541 -90.70 -109.06 -2.26
N HIS A 542 -91.87 -108.44 -2.46
CA HIS A 542 -92.12 -107.03 -2.11
C HIS A 542 -91.94 -106.76 -0.62
N GLY A 543 -92.46 -107.64 0.23
CA GLY A 543 -92.35 -107.54 1.68
C GLY A 543 -90.90 -107.52 2.18
N SER A 544 -90.05 -108.42 1.65
CA SER A 544 -88.61 -108.41 1.96
C SER A 544 -87.94 -107.09 1.59
N LEU A 545 -88.13 -106.60 0.35
CA LEU A 545 -87.51 -105.36 -0.12
C LEU A 545 -88.00 -104.13 0.67
N GLY A 546 -89.27 -104.09 1.05
CA GLY A 546 -89.83 -103.02 1.87
C GLY A 546 -89.14 -102.90 3.23
N SER A 547 -88.86 -104.03 3.90
CA SER A 547 -88.20 -104.02 5.22
C SER A 547 -86.76 -103.49 5.17
N TRP A 548 -85.99 -103.84 4.14
CA TRP A 548 -84.63 -103.32 3.95
C TRP A 548 -84.62 -101.82 3.64
N LEU A 549 -85.52 -101.34 2.77
CA LEU A 549 -85.67 -99.91 2.47
C LEU A 549 -85.93 -99.08 3.75
N GLU A 550 -86.79 -99.58 4.63
CA GLU A 550 -87.16 -98.90 5.88
C GLU A 550 -85.98 -98.76 6.85
N GLN A 551 -85.16 -99.82 6.98
CA GLN A 551 -83.92 -99.77 7.78
C GLN A 551 -82.89 -98.80 7.17
N SER A 552 -82.60 -98.93 5.87
CA SER A 552 -81.56 -98.12 5.21
C SER A 552 -81.93 -96.63 5.13
N GLU A 553 -83.21 -96.29 5.00
CA GLU A 553 -83.69 -94.90 5.11
C GLU A 553 -83.45 -94.30 6.51
N GLN A 554 -83.55 -95.12 7.57
CA GLN A 554 -83.34 -94.68 8.94
C GLN A 554 -81.85 -94.58 9.32
N GLU A 555 -81.01 -95.52 8.87
CA GLU A 555 -79.55 -95.44 9.03
C GLU A 555 -78.97 -94.18 8.35
N MET A 556 -79.45 -93.86 7.15
CA MET A 556 -79.10 -92.65 6.39
C MET A 556 -79.29 -91.35 7.17
N HIS A 557 -80.37 -91.24 7.96
CA HIS A 557 -80.61 -90.06 8.77
C HIS A 557 -79.60 -89.93 9.91
N SER A 558 -79.20 -91.04 10.54
CA SER A 558 -78.21 -91.02 11.64
C SER A 558 -76.81 -90.56 11.19
N LEU A 559 -76.41 -90.88 9.95
CA LEU A 559 -75.09 -90.56 9.40
C LEU A 559 -74.92 -89.08 9.05
N GLY A 560 -76.02 -88.39 8.75
CA GLY A 560 -76.05 -86.97 8.39
C GLY A 560 -75.95 -86.00 9.57
N GLU A 561 -76.08 -86.48 10.82
CA GLU A 561 -76.26 -85.64 12.00
C GLU A 561 -75.18 -85.85 13.10
N GLY A 562 -75.03 -84.86 13.97
CA GLY A 562 -74.20 -84.93 15.19
C GLY A 562 -72.73 -84.49 15.03
N GLU A 563 -72.01 -84.55 16.14
CA GLU A 563 -70.65 -84.02 16.26
C GLU A 563 -69.57 -85.06 15.99
N THR A 564 -68.48 -84.65 15.33
CA THR A 564 -67.42 -85.55 14.87
C THR A 564 -66.09 -84.79 14.65
N ASP A 565 -64.97 -85.51 14.73
CA ASP A 565 -63.60 -85.02 14.53
C ASP A 565 -63.08 -85.31 13.11
N ALA A 566 -61.81 -85.00 12.81
CA ALA A 566 -61.25 -85.18 11.47
C ALA A 566 -61.23 -86.67 11.04
N GLN A 567 -60.92 -87.57 11.97
CA GLN A 567 -60.85 -89.00 11.68
C GLN A 567 -62.26 -89.58 11.56
N GLY A 568 -63.17 -89.31 12.51
CA GLY A 568 -64.55 -89.77 12.39
C GLY A 568 -65.30 -89.20 11.16
N LEU A 569 -64.92 -88.03 10.65
CA LEU A 569 -65.55 -87.47 9.44
C LEU A 569 -65.07 -88.18 8.16
N LYS A 570 -63.82 -88.63 8.17
CA LYS A 570 -63.27 -89.56 7.17
C LYS A 570 -63.97 -90.92 7.25
N ASP A 571 -64.17 -91.45 8.45
CA ASP A 571 -64.80 -92.76 8.66
C ASP A 571 -66.29 -92.76 8.25
N ARG A 572 -67.04 -91.70 8.59
CA ARG A 572 -68.41 -91.47 8.09
C ARG A 572 -68.45 -91.37 6.56
N HIS A 573 -67.50 -90.65 5.95
CA HIS A 573 -67.41 -90.53 4.49
C HIS A 573 -67.15 -91.89 3.83
N ILE A 574 -66.25 -92.70 4.39
CA ILE A 574 -65.97 -94.05 3.91
C ILE A 574 -67.20 -94.95 4.02
N TYR A 575 -67.89 -94.95 5.16
CA TYR A 575 -69.10 -95.77 5.37
C TYR A 575 -70.23 -95.47 4.38
N VAL A 576 -70.53 -94.18 4.17
CA VAL A 576 -71.57 -93.74 3.21
C VAL A 576 -71.16 -94.03 1.75
N SER A 577 -69.88 -93.92 1.41
CA SER A 577 -69.41 -93.99 0.02
C SER A 577 -69.05 -95.41 -0.46
N PHE A 578 -68.72 -96.32 0.46
CA PHE A 578 -68.51 -97.73 0.17
C PHE A 578 -69.67 -98.57 0.69
N GLN A 579 -69.74 -98.83 1.99
CA GLN A 579 -70.61 -99.86 2.56
C GLN A 579 -72.09 -99.65 2.21
N LEU A 580 -72.65 -98.49 2.56
CA LEU A 580 -74.06 -98.19 2.25
C LEU A 580 -74.32 -98.07 0.73
N ALA A 581 -73.34 -97.57 -0.04
CA ALA A 581 -73.47 -97.46 -1.49
C ALA A 581 -73.50 -98.83 -2.18
N GLU A 582 -72.66 -99.77 -1.73
CA GLU A 582 -72.65 -101.16 -2.19
C GLU A 582 -73.92 -101.90 -1.78
N ASP A 583 -74.38 -101.76 -0.53
CA ASP A 583 -75.64 -102.36 -0.05
C ASP A 583 -76.84 -101.89 -0.89
N VAL A 584 -76.92 -100.59 -1.21
CA VAL A 584 -77.96 -100.04 -2.10
C VAL A 584 -77.82 -100.59 -3.54
N ILE A 585 -76.59 -100.73 -4.05
CA ILE A 585 -76.35 -101.30 -5.39
C ILE A 585 -76.74 -102.78 -5.46
N CYS A 586 -76.53 -103.55 -4.38
CA CYS A 586 -76.93 -104.96 -4.29
C CYS A 586 -78.45 -105.14 -4.36
N HIS A 587 -79.21 -104.44 -3.52
CA HIS A 587 -80.67 -104.56 -3.45
C HIS A 587 -81.41 -103.98 -4.68
N LYS A 588 -80.66 -103.37 -5.61
CA LYS A 588 -81.11 -103.09 -6.99
C LYS A 588 -81.47 -104.38 -7.76
N ALA A 589 -80.87 -105.52 -7.40
CA ALA A 589 -81.25 -106.82 -7.93
C ALA A 589 -82.63 -107.24 -7.40
N ASP A 590 -82.91 -107.04 -6.11
CA ASP A 590 -84.20 -107.38 -5.50
C ASP A 590 -85.32 -106.49 -6.01
N LEU A 591 -85.07 -105.19 -6.21
CA LEU A 591 -86.02 -104.31 -6.91
C LEU A 591 -86.31 -104.81 -8.34
N ARG A 592 -85.34 -105.42 -9.04
CA ARG A 592 -85.58 -106.07 -10.33
C ARG A 592 -86.36 -107.38 -10.20
N PHE A 593 -86.10 -108.22 -9.19
CA PHE A 593 -86.88 -109.43 -8.95
C PHE A 593 -88.34 -109.11 -8.64
N VAL A 594 -88.61 -108.18 -7.72
CA VAL A 594 -89.95 -107.65 -7.41
C VAL A 594 -90.61 -107.03 -8.65
N SER A 595 -89.84 -106.36 -9.52
CA SER A 595 -90.33 -105.87 -10.82
C SER A 595 -90.67 -106.98 -11.80
N ILE A 596 -89.91 -108.07 -11.82
CA ILE A 596 -90.14 -109.21 -12.71
C ILE A 596 -91.34 -110.04 -12.24
N SER A 597 -91.45 -110.36 -10.94
CA SER A 597 -92.61 -111.08 -10.40
C SER A 597 -93.86 -110.23 -10.48
N GLY A 598 -93.79 -108.93 -10.13
CA GLY A 598 -94.89 -107.99 -10.30
C GLY A 598 -95.35 -107.89 -11.76
N GLN A 599 -94.43 -107.67 -12.70
CA GLN A 599 -94.76 -107.61 -14.13
C GLN A 599 -95.27 -108.95 -14.67
N LYS A 600 -94.79 -110.09 -14.17
CA LYS A 600 -95.26 -111.43 -14.55
C LYS A 600 -96.68 -111.68 -14.05
N VAL A 601 -97.01 -111.29 -12.81
CA VAL A 601 -98.39 -111.29 -12.29
C VAL A 601 -99.28 -110.38 -13.11
N LEU A 602 -98.86 -109.15 -13.41
CA LEU A 602 -99.59 -108.21 -14.27
C LEU A 602 -99.83 -108.80 -15.67
N SER A 603 -98.87 -109.54 -16.22
CA SER A 603 -98.97 -110.18 -17.54
C SER A 603 -99.90 -111.41 -17.53
N SER A 604 -99.85 -112.23 -16.48
CA SER A 604 -100.80 -113.34 -16.27
C SER A 604 -102.23 -112.84 -16.08
N VAL A 605 -102.41 -111.79 -15.27
CA VAL A 605 -103.70 -111.11 -15.06
C VAL A 605 -104.22 -110.48 -16.35
N GLN A 606 -103.36 -109.83 -17.14
CA GLN A 606 -103.73 -109.29 -18.45
C GLN A 606 -104.18 -110.40 -19.42
N GLY A 607 -103.40 -111.48 -19.53
CA GLY A 607 -103.75 -112.61 -20.41
C GLY A 607 -105.01 -113.38 -19.98
N ALA A 608 -105.34 -113.39 -18.68
CA ALA A 608 -106.58 -113.96 -18.18
C ALA A 608 -107.80 -113.05 -18.43
N LEU A 609 -107.65 -111.73 -18.26
CA LEU A 609 -108.68 -110.74 -18.61
C LEU A 609 -109.01 -110.74 -20.12
N GLU A 610 -107.99 -110.89 -20.98
CA GLU A 610 -108.15 -111.01 -22.44
C GLU A 610 -108.90 -112.29 -22.86
N LEU A 611 -108.75 -113.39 -22.10
CA LEU A 611 -109.45 -114.66 -22.37
C LEU A 611 -110.91 -114.67 -21.87
N LEU A 612 -111.25 -113.88 -20.84
CA LEU A 612 -112.56 -113.85 -20.20
C LEU A 612 -113.47 -112.69 -20.66
N GLY A 613 -113.13 -112.00 -21.75
CA GLY A 613 -113.92 -110.87 -22.26
C GLY A 613 -113.92 -109.65 -21.32
N GLY A 614 -112.88 -109.49 -20.50
CA GLY A 614 -112.58 -108.26 -19.75
C GLY A 614 -113.51 -107.92 -18.56
N SER A 615 -114.41 -108.80 -18.14
CA SER A 615 -115.46 -108.48 -17.15
C SER A 615 -115.31 -109.19 -15.78
N ASP A 616 -114.08 -109.37 -15.30
CA ASP A 616 -113.81 -109.85 -13.92
C ASP A 616 -113.23 -108.72 -13.03
N PRO A 617 -113.95 -108.28 -11.97
CA PRO A 617 -113.49 -107.22 -11.08
C PRO A 617 -112.35 -107.66 -10.12
N ALA A 618 -112.24 -108.95 -9.80
CA ALA A 618 -111.20 -109.45 -8.89
C ALA A 618 -109.81 -109.33 -9.52
N LEU A 619 -109.67 -109.75 -10.79
CA LEU A 619 -108.43 -109.60 -11.54
C LEU A 619 -108.02 -108.12 -11.71
N HIS A 620 -108.98 -107.23 -11.93
CA HIS A 620 -108.73 -105.79 -12.00
C HIS A 620 -108.19 -105.21 -10.68
N SER A 621 -108.75 -105.63 -9.54
CA SER A 621 -108.25 -105.23 -8.21
C SER A 621 -106.81 -105.69 -7.98
N THR A 622 -106.51 -106.97 -8.28
CA THR A 622 -105.15 -107.53 -8.22
C THR A 622 -104.17 -106.74 -9.09
N LYS A 623 -104.56 -106.41 -10.33
CA LYS A 623 -103.73 -105.61 -11.26
C LYS A 623 -103.33 -104.26 -10.65
N GLN A 624 -104.27 -103.57 -10.01
CA GLN A 624 -104.04 -102.25 -9.44
C GLN A 624 -103.18 -102.30 -8.17
N LEU A 625 -103.42 -103.29 -7.29
CA LEU A 625 -102.61 -103.50 -6.07
C LEU A 625 -101.13 -103.74 -6.40
N VAL A 626 -100.86 -104.65 -7.34
CA VAL A 626 -99.49 -104.99 -7.78
C VAL A 626 -98.80 -103.77 -8.40
N THR A 627 -99.50 -103.01 -9.25
CA THR A 627 -98.96 -101.79 -9.89
C THR A 627 -98.57 -100.74 -8.85
N ASN A 628 -99.45 -100.44 -7.89
CA ASN A 628 -99.19 -99.44 -6.84
C ASN A 628 -98.00 -99.85 -5.95
N LYS A 629 -97.96 -101.12 -5.52
CA LYS A 629 -96.85 -101.66 -4.71
C LYS A 629 -95.51 -101.57 -5.44
N LEU A 630 -95.51 -101.82 -6.75
CA LEU A 630 -94.29 -101.77 -7.54
C LEU A 630 -93.74 -100.35 -7.70
N GLN A 631 -94.61 -99.36 -7.88
CA GLN A 631 -94.21 -97.94 -7.99
C GLN A 631 -93.64 -97.39 -6.68
N ASP A 632 -94.25 -97.74 -5.54
CA ASP A 632 -93.80 -97.39 -4.18
C ASP A 632 -92.36 -97.85 -3.91
N ALA A 633 -92.07 -99.15 -4.14
CA ALA A 633 -90.73 -99.71 -3.97
C ALA A 633 -89.67 -99.05 -4.87
N HIS A 634 -90.03 -98.73 -6.13
CA HIS A 634 -89.14 -98.03 -7.06
C HIS A 634 -88.83 -96.60 -6.60
N HIS A 635 -89.82 -95.89 -6.04
CA HIS A 635 -89.66 -94.51 -5.59
C HIS A 635 -88.79 -94.39 -4.33
N ARG A 636 -89.05 -95.24 -3.32
CA ARG A 636 -88.25 -95.32 -2.08
C ARG A 636 -86.79 -95.62 -2.37
N TYR A 637 -86.51 -96.69 -3.13
CA TYR A 637 -85.17 -97.06 -3.57
C TYR A 637 -84.43 -95.91 -4.27
N THR A 638 -85.10 -95.22 -5.22
CA THR A 638 -84.48 -94.13 -5.99
C THR A 638 -84.16 -92.91 -5.10
N THR A 639 -85.01 -92.63 -4.12
CA THR A 639 -84.83 -91.55 -3.14
C THR A 639 -83.68 -91.85 -2.17
N LEU A 640 -83.56 -93.10 -1.71
CA LEU A 640 -82.45 -93.56 -0.87
C LEU A 640 -81.09 -93.42 -1.60
N HIS A 641 -81.01 -93.90 -2.83
CA HIS A 641 -79.79 -93.88 -3.64
C HIS A 641 -79.27 -92.45 -3.94
N THR A 642 -80.18 -91.53 -4.25
CA THR A 642 -79.82 -90.12 -4.49
C THR A 642 -79.33 -89.43 -3.22
N LYS A 643 -80.04 -89.58 -2.08
CA LYS A 643 -79.61 -89.02 -0.79
C LYS A 643 -78.23 -89.55 -0.34
N SER A 644 -77.96 -90.85 -0.50
CA SER A 644 -76.67 -91.45 -0.13
C SER A 644 -75.50 -90.81 -0.89
N THR A 645 -75.68 -90.61 -2.19
CA THR A 645 -74.69 -89.99 -3.07
C THR A 645 -74.44 -88.51 -2.70
N GLU A 646 -75.49 -87.77 -2.34
CA GLU A 646 -75.37 -86.36 -1.92
C GLU A 646 -74.59 -86.22 -0.60
N LEU A 647 -74.88 -87.05 0.42
CA LEU A 647 -74.12 -87.00 1.69
C LEU A 647 -72.65 -87.39 1.49
N GLY A 648 -72.36 -88.41 0.67
CA GLY A 648 -70.98 -88.82 0.36
C GLY A 648 -70.14 -87.67 -0.20
N THR A 649 -70.64 -86.98 -1.23
CA THR A 649 -69.93 -85.82 -1.84
C THR A 649 -69.78 -84.64 -0.88
N ARG A 650 -70.81 -84.33 -0.07
CA ARG A 650 -70.79 -83.25 0.92
C ARG A 650 -69.76 -83.48 2.04
N LEU A 651 -69.58 -84.72 2.48
CA LEU A 651 -68.56 -85.09 3.47
C LEU A 651 -67.14 -84.95 2.90
N SER A 652 -66.89 -85.47 1.69
CA SER A 652 -65.58 -85.34 1.01
C SER A 652 -65.14 -83.88 0.88
N GLY A 653 -66.04 -83.02 0.37
CA GLY A 653 -65.76 -81.60 0.20
C GLY A 653 -65.64 -80.80 1.50
N LEU A 654 -65.98 -81.37 2.67
CA LEU A 654 -65.72 -80.74 3.97
C LEU A 654 -64.36 -81.17 4.53
N LEU A 655 -63.98 -82.44 4.34
CA LEU A 655 -62.68 -82.99 4.74
C LEU A 655 -61.51 -82.32 3.99
N GLU A 656 -61.62 -82.13 2.67
CA GLU A 656 -60.56 -81.50 1.85
C GLU A 656 -60.21 -80.07 2.34
N ARG A 657 -61.23 -79.27 2.64
CA ARG A 657 -61.04 -77.89 3.14
C ARG A 657 -60.48 -77.86 4.57
N TYR A 658 -60.75 -78.88 5.38
CA TYR A 658 -60.16 -79.02 6.71
C TYR A 658 -58.65 -79.32 6.63
N GLN A 659 -58.23 -80.15 5.67
CA GLN A 659 -56.82 -80.44 5.40
C GLN A 659 -56.03 -79.15 5.08
N GLN A 660 -56.53 -78.35 4.12
CA GLN A 660 -55.91 -77.09 3.68
C GLN A 660 -55.69 -76.10 4.84
N TYR A 661 -56.65 -76.00 5.77
CA TYR A 661 -56.54 -75.14 6.95
C TYR A 661 -55.41 -75.55 7.91
N GLN A 662 -55.15 -76.85 8.08
CA GLN A 662 -54.03 -77.30 8.92
C GLN A 662 -52.68 -76.90 8.31
N ASP A 663 -52.50 -77.10 7.00
CA ASP A 663 -51.26 -76.79 6.29
C ASP A 663 -50.93 -75.28 6.32
N GLU A 664 -51.94 -74.42 6.16
CA GLU A 664 -51.78 -72.95 6.34
C GLU A 664 -51.28 -72.58 7.74
N VAL A 665 -51.90 -73.14 8.80
CA VAL A 665 -51.57 -72.82 10.20
C VAL A 665 -50.15 -73.29 10.57
N VAL A 666 -49.73 -74.46 10.10
CA VAL A 666 -48.36 -74.98 10.31
C VAL A 666 -47.33 -74.08 9.62
N SER A 667 -47.60 -73.68 8.38
CA SER A 667 -46.74 -72.76 7.62
C SER A 667 -46.54 -71.42 8.35
N LEU A 668 -47.64 -70.79 8.79
CA LEU A 668 -47.62 -69.52 9.53
C LEU A 668 -46.80 -69.60 10.84
N HIS A 669 -46.92 -70.70 11.58
CA HIS A 669 -46.16 -70.90 12.83
C HIS A 669 -44.64 -71.03 12.58
N SER A 670 -44.24 -71.71 11.51
CA SER A 670 -42.84 -71.90 11.14
C SER A 670 -42.14 -70.59 10.73
N TRP A 671 -42.85 -69.75 9.97
CA TRP A 671 -42.35 -68.43 9.57
C TRP A 671 -42.19 -67.50 10.77
N LEU A 672 -43.20 -67.39 11.64
CA LEU A 672 -43.16 -66.53 12.82
C LEU A 672 -41.97 -66.86 13.73
N SER A 673 -41.77 -68.15 14.01
CA SER A 673 -40.68 -68.62 14.88
C SER A 673 -39.30 -68.33 14.26
N THR A 674 -39.18 -68.39 12.94
CA THR A 674 -37.95 -68.03 12.21
C THR A 674 -37.64 -66.52 12.31
N GLN A 675 -38.67 -65.67 12.20
CA GLN A 675 -38.47 -64.21 12.29
C GLN A 675 -38.19 -63.73 13.72
N GLU A 676 -38.85 -64.31 14.73
CA GLU A 676 -38.54 -64.05 16.14
C GLU A 676 -37.08 -64.40 16.47
N GLN A 677 -36.58 -65.54 15.96
CA GLN A 677 -35.16 -65.93 16.09
C GLN A 677 -34.22 -64.88 15.45
N ASN A 678 -34.50 -64.45 14.22
CA ASN A 678 -33.71 -63.44 13.49
C ASN A 678 -33.72 -62.06 14.17
N GLN A 679 -34.83 -61.69 14.81
CA GLN A 679 -34.95 -60.43 15.55
C GLN A 679 -34.04 -60.43 16.80
N SER A 680 -33.83 -61.59 17.44
CA SER A 680 -32.93 -61.73 18.59
C SER A 680 -31.44 -61.58 18.24
N LEU A 681 -31.04 -62.08 17.07
CA LEU A 681 -29.65 -62.10 16.58
C LEU A 681 -29.12 -60.74 16.10
N THR A 682 -29.97 -59.71 16.03
CA THR A 682 -29.65 -58.45 15.33
C THR A 682 -29.79 -57.21 16.22
N LYS A 683 -29.47 -57.30 17.52
CA LYS A 683 -29.43 -56.13 18.43
C LYS A 683 -28.16 -55.29 18.24
N SER A 684 -28.25 -54.01 18.62
CA SER A 684 -27.20 -52.97 18.60
C SER A 684 -26.41 -52.85 17.28
N SER A 685 -26.90 -52.01 16.37
CA SER A 685 -26.11 -51.47 15.26
C SER A 685 -25.31 -50.25 15.76
N GLY A 686 -24.11 -50.49 16.29
CA GLY A 686 -23.15 -49.44 16.69
C GLY A 686 -22.40 -48.81 15.52
N ASP A 687 -23.00 -48.80 14.33
CA ASP A 687 -22.39 -48.33 13.09
C ASP A 687 -22.77 -46.88 12.81
N THR A 688 -21.80 -46.04 12.47
CA THR A 688 -21.97 -44.61 12.18
C THR A 688 -21.99 -44.28 10.70
N ASP A 689 -21.66 -45.23 9.81
CA ASP A 689 -21.73 -45.03 8.36
C ASP A 689 -23.19 -44.98 7.88
N PRO A 690 -23.66 -43.86 7.30
CA PRO A 690 -25.02 -43.76 6.79
C PRO A 690 -25.32 -44.74 5.64
N GLN A 691 -24.33 -45.26 4.90
CA GLN A 691 -24.57 -46.33 3.93
C GLN A 691 -24.88 -47.66 4.61
N ASN A 692 -24.14 -48.05 5.63
CA ASN A 692 -24.41 -49.28 6.38
C ASN A 692 -25.72 -49.20 7.15
N LEU A 693 -26.00 -48.06 7.78
CA LEU A 693 -27.30 -47.78 8.41
C LEU A 693 -28.46 -47.78 7.39
N GLN A 694 -28.29 -47.17 6.21
CA GLN A 694 -29.31 -47.18 5.15
C GLN A 694 -29.52 -48.59 4.56
N ASN A 695 -28.47 -49.39 4.41
CA ASN A 695 -28.58 -50.79 3.99
C ASN A 695 -29.28 -51.65 5.04
N THR A 696 -28.97 -51.44 6.32
CA THR A 696 -29.68 -52.09 7.44
C THR A 696 -31.16 -51.69 7.49
N LEU A 697 -31.46 -50.41 7.27
CA LEU A 697 -32.84 -49.92 7.18
C LEU A 697 -33.60 -50.53 5.99
N ARG A 698 -32.97 -50.66 4.81
CA ARG A 698 -33.55 -51.38 3.66
C ARG A 698 -33.90 -52.83 4.00
N GLN A 699 -33.02 -53.55 4.70
CA GLN A 699 -33.28 -54.93 5.15
C GLN A 699 -34.46 -55.00 6.13
N VAL A 700 -34.54 -54.08 7.09
CA VAL A 700 -35.69 -54.00 8.03
C VAL A 700 -36.99 -53.67 7.29
N GLN A 701 -36.97 -52.76 6.32
CA GLN A 701 -38.13 -52.42 5.49
C GLN A 701 -38.62 -53.60 4.63
N LEU A 702 -37.71 -54.43 4.11
CA LEU A 702 -38.07 -55.67 3.42
C LEU A 702 -38.78 -56.65 4.37
N LEU A 703 -38.30 -56.80 5.61
CA LEU A 703 -38.98 -57.61 6.63
C LEU A 703 -40.39 -57.08 6.94
N THR A 704 -40.55 -55.75 7.09
CA THR A 704 -41.88 -55.12 7.27
C THR A 704 -42.83 -55.45 6.11
N SER A 705 -42.35 -55.42 4.86
CA SER A 705 -43.17 -55.78 3.69
C SER A 705 -43.59 -57.26 3.69
N SER A 706 -42.69 -58.18 4.09
CA SER A 706 -43.01 -59.61 4.19
C SER A 706 -44.07 -59.91 5.26
N ALA A 707 -44.05 -59.17 6.38
CA ALA A 707 -45.04 -59.30 7.44
C ALA A 707 -46.45 -58.90 6.96
N GLN A 708 -46.59 -57.92 6.06
CA GLN A 708 -47.90 -57.52 5.51
C GLN A 708 -48.55 -58.67 4.73
N GLN A 709 -47.77 -59.43 3.95
CA GLN A 709 -48.28 -60.60 3.21
C GLN A 709 -48.76 -61.71 4.16
N VAL A 710 -48.01 -61.96 5.23
CA VAL A 710 -48.38 -62.94 6.28
C VAL A 710 -49.64 -62.54 7.05
N ASN A 711 -49.87 -61.24 7.27
CA ASN A 711 -51.10 -60.74 7.91
C ASN A 711 -52.36 -61.11 7.11
N LEU A 712 -52.29 -61.05 5.77
CA LEU A 712 -53.41 -61.43 4.90
C LEU A 712 -53.73 -62.92 5.00
N SER A 713 -52.71 -63.79 5.04
CA SER A 713 -52.87 -65.24 5.25
C SER A 713 -53.41 -65.60 6.64
N LEU A 714 -53.00 -64.88 7.69
CA LEU A 714 -53.56 -65.05 9.03
C LEU A 714 -55.08 -64.74 9.05
N ARG A 715 -55.50 -63.69 8.32
CA ARG A 715 -56.91 -63.32 8.19
C ARG A 715 -57.74 -64.34 7.40
N SER A 716 -57.21 -64.94 6.32
CA SER A 716 -57.94 -65.98 5.58
C SER A 716 -58.17 -67.23 6.43
N SER A 717 -57.15 -67.65 7.18
CA SER A 717 -57.24 -68.75 8.14
C SER A 717 -58.31 -68.49 9.22
N ALA A 718 -58.34 -67.29 9.81
CA ALA A 718 -59.37 -66.89 10.77
C ALA A 718 -60.80 -66.88 10.16
N HIS A 719 -60.95 -66.49 8.90
CA HIS A 719 -62.22 -66.57 8.18
C HIS A 719 -62.70 -68.01 7.95
N PHE A 720 -61.80 -68.96 7.71
CA PHE A 720 -62.17 -70.38 7.58
C PHE A 720 -62.76 -70.93 8.88
N HIS A 721 -62.04 -70.74 10.01
CA HIS A 721 -62.49 -71.16 11.34
C HIS A 721 -63.92 -70.67 11.64
N LYS A 722 -64.19 -69.38 11.39
CA LYS A 722 -65.51 -68.77 11.60
C LYS A 722 -66.59 -69.29 10.65
N ARG A 723 -66.24 -69.73 9.44
CA ARG A 723 -67.20 -70.30 8.47
C ARG A 723 -67.56 -71.75 8.78
N SER A 724 -66.65 -72.54 9.37
CA SER A 724 -66.91 -73.93 9.75
C SER A 724 -67.99 -74.07 10.85
N TYR A 725 -68.15 -73.05 11.69
CA TYR A 725 -69.11 -73.02 12.81
C TYR A 725 -70.59 -73.04 12.40
N TYR A 726 -70.90 -72.80 11.12
CA TYR A 726 -72.27 -72.75 10.58
C TYR A 726 -72.61 -73.97 9.70
N SER A 727 -71.87 -75.08 9.86
CA SER A 727 -72.16 -76.37 9.22
C SER A 727 -73.21 -77.16 10.01
N ILE A 728 -73.95 -78.05 9.33
CA ILE A 728 -74.89 -79.00 9.97
C ILE A 728 -74.15 -80.04 10.83
N LEU A 729 -72.87 -80.30 10.51
CA LEU A 729 -71.95 -81.10 11.32
C LEU A 729 -71.03 -80.15 12.10
N SER A 730 -71.19 -80.09 13.43
CA SER A 730 -70.28 -79.33 14.31
C SER A 730 -69.05 -80.15 14.72
N PHE A 731 -67.92 -79.47 14.90
CA PHE A 731 -66.59 -80.08 14.95
C PHE A 731 -65.92 -79.88 16.32
N LYS A 732 -65.75 -80.96 17.09
CA LYS A 732 -65.32 -80.90 18.50
C LYS A 732 -63.91 -80.37 18.74
N GLN A 733 -63.01 -80.43 17.76
CA GLN A 733 -61.56 -80.36 18.01
C GLN A 733 -60.86 -79.13 17.42
N LEU A 734 -61.61 -78.11 17.00
CA LEU A 734 -61.06 -76.84 16.46
C LEU A 734 -60.50 -75.88 17.54
N HIS A 735 -60.64 -76.19 18.83
CA HIS A 735 -60.36 -75.25 19.93
C HIS A 735 -58.95 -75.39 20.55
N PHE A 736 -58.11 -76.35 20.12
CA PHE A 736 -56.82 -76.62 20.77
C PHE A 736 -55.59 -75.99 20.07
N PHE A 737 -55.68 -75.65 18.77
CA PHE A 737 -54.64 -74.93 18.05
C PHE A 737 -55.07 -73.47 17.84
N PHE A 738 -54.48 -72.57 18.64
CA PHE A 738 -54.97 -71.21 18.90
C PHE A 738 -54.71 -70.21 17.75
N PRO A 739 -55.75 -69.58 17.16
CA PRO A 739 -55.60 -68.39 16.32
C PRO A 739 -55.04 -67.20 17.11
N ASP A 740 -55.62 -66.92 18.29
CA ASP A 740 -55.26 -65.81 19.20
C ASP A 740 -53.77 -65.78 19.59
N GLY A 741 -53.12 -66.95 19.65
CA GLY A 741 -51.70 -67.07 20.00
C GLY A 741 -50.78 -66.62 18.87
N LEU A 742 -51.16 -66.90 17.63
CA LEU A 742 -50.41 -66.50 16.44
C LEU A 742 -50.60 -65.00 16.16
N GLU A 743 -51.82 -64.48 16.32
CA GLU A 743 -52.10 -63.04 16.11
C GLU A 743 -51.33 -62.16 17.11
N LYS A 744 -51.26 -62.56 18.39
CA LYS A 744 -50.48 -61.84 19.41
C LYS A 744 -48.98 -61.87 19.14
N ARG A 745 -48.41 -63.03 18.77
CA ARG A 745 -46.99 -63.15 18.37
C ARG A 745 -46.67 -62.25 17.18
N PHE A 746 -47.48 -62.31 16.13
CA PHE A 746 -47.35 -61.43 14.96
C PHE A 746 -47.43 -59.95 15.34
N GLY A 747 -48.37 -59.55 16.20
CA GLY A 747 -48.54 -58.17 16.66
C GLY A 747 -47.30 -57.65 17.39
N SER A 748 -46.76 -58.41 18.35
CA SER A 748 -45.54 -58.03 19.08
C SER A 748 -44.31 -57.97 18.17
N LEU A 749 -44.13 -58.95 17.27
CA LEU A 749 -43.06 -58.98 16.29
C LEU A 749 -43.12 -57.72 15.39
N SER A 750 -44.30 -57.43 14.83
CA SER A 750 -44.51 -56.30 13.92
C SER A 750 -44.30 -54.95 14.60
N ALA A 751 -44.70 -54.79 15.87
CA ALA A 751 -44.48 -53.56 16.63
C ALA A 751 -42.98 -53.28 16.81
N SER A 752 -42.20 -54.29 17.21
CA SER A 752 -40.75 -54.16 17.42
C SER A 752 -39.96 -53.97 16.11
N VAL A 753 -40.43 -54.53 14.99
CA VAL A 753 -39.87 -54.21 13.65
C VAL A 753 -40.08 -52.74 13.29
N SER A 754 -41.27 -52.19 13.53
CA SER A 754 -41.59 -50.78 13.24
C SER A 754 -40.81 -49.79 14.12
N GLU A 755 -40.80 -50.00 15.44
CA GLU A 755 -40.04 -49.18 16.41
C GLU A 755 -38.54 -49.11 16.02
N ARG A 756 -37.96 -50.27 15.65
CA ARG A 756 -36.59 -50.35 15.15
C ARG A 756 -36.39 -49.59 13.83
N ALA A 757 -37.36 -49.64 12.91
CA ALA A 757 -37.28 -48.92 11.65
C ALA A 757 -37.27 -47.40 11.86
N GLU A 758 -38.10 -46.89 12.77
CA GLU A 758 -38.15 -45.46 13.13
C GLU A 758 -36.83 -44.99 13.79
N HIS A 759 -36.27 -45.77 14.71
CA HIS A 759 -34.97 -45.48 15.31
C HIS A 759 -33.83 -45.47 14.28
N LEU A 760 -33.75 -46.48 13.40
CA LEU A 760 -32.74 -46.52 12.33
C LEU A 760 -32.91 -45.37 11.33
N GLN A 761 -34.15 -45.04 10.96
CA GLN A 761 -34.44 -43.92 10.06
C GLN A 761 -34.05 -42.56 10.68
N THR A 762 -34.24 -42.40 11.98
CA THR A 762 -33.79 -41.22 12.74
C THR A 762 -32.25 -41.13 12.79
N ALA A 763 -31.57 -42.24 13.07
CA ALA A 763 -30.11 -42.31 13.11
C ALA A 763 -29.46 -42.04 11.73
N VAL A 764 -30.04 -42.58 10.65
CA VAL A 764 -29.63 -42.26 9.26
C VAL A 764 -29.76 -40.76 8.99
N ALA A 765 -30.91 -40.16 9.32
CA ALA A 765 -31.14 -38.74 9.08
C ALA A 765 -30.15 -37.84 9.84
N GLN A 766 -29.86 -38.17 11.11
CA GLN A 766 -28.89 -37.44 11.92
C GLN A 766 -27.46 -37.60 11.39
N SER A 767 -27.01 -38.82 11.08
CA SER A 767 -25.66 -39.07 10.54
C SER A 767 -25.44 -38.35 9.20
N VAL A 768 -26.39 -38.45 8.25
CA VAL A 768 -26.31 -37.77 6.94
C VAL A 768 -26.27 -36.24 7.10
N SER A 769 -27.14 -35.68 7.93
CA SER A 769 -27.19 -34.23 8.19
C SER A 769 -25.87 -33.70 8.76
N VAL A 770 -25.30 -34.43 9.74
CA VAL A 770 -24.03 -34.09 10.37
C VAL A 770 -22.85 -34.23 9.41
N GLN A 771 -22.80 -35.28 8.58
CA GLN A 771 -21.74 -35.46 7.59
C GLN A 771 -21.74 -34.38 6.52
N GLU A 772 -22.91 -34.00 5.97
CA GLU A 772 -22.98 -32.95 4.95
C GLU A 772 -22.73 -31.56 5.56
N GLY A 773 -23.15 -31.31 6.81
CA GLY A 773 -22.80 -30.08 7.54
C GLY A 773 -21.29 -29.95 7.77
N LEU A 774 -20.64 -31.02 8.23
CA LEU A 774 -19.19 -31.09 8.44
C LEU A 774 -18.41 -30.86 7.12
N LYS A 775 -18.83 -31.53 6.05
CA LYS A 775 -18.28 -31.39 4.68
C LYS A 775 -18.49 -29.97 4.13
N GLY A 776 -19.65 -29.37 4.37
CA GLY A 776 -19.96 -27.99 3.97
C GLY A 776 -19.11 -26.94 4.70
N LEU A 777 -18.83 -27.14 6.00
CA LEU A 777 -17.98 -26.25 6.79
C LEU A 777 -16.50 -26.39 6.44
N LEU A 778 -15.98 -27.62 6.28
CA LEU A 778 -14.61 -27.84 5.80
C LEU A 778 -14.41 -27.25 4.39
N GLY A 779 -15.34 -27.50 3.47
CA GLY A 779 -15.33 -26.94 2.11
C GLY A 779 -15.67 -25.44 2.01
N TRP A 780 -15.93 -24.77 3.14
CA TRP A 780 -15.94 -23.31 3.29
C TRP A 780 -14.59 -22.81 3.82
N LEU A 781 -13.99 -23.48 4.83
CA LEU A 781 -12.63 -23.19 5.30
C LEU A 781 -11.58 -23.34 4.19
N ASP A 782 -11.68 -24.36 3.34
CA ASP A 782 -10.79 -24.55 2.16
C ASP A 782 -10.89 -23.42 1.12
N LYS A 783 -11.96 -22.62 1.16
CA LYS A 783 -12.17 -21.45 0.27
C LYS A 783 -11.89 -20.12 0.96
N LEU A 784 -11.67 -20.15 2.28
CA LEU A 784 -11.43 -18.97 3.09
C LEU A 784 -9.98 -18.57 2.94
N VAL A 785 -9.74 -17.47 2.21
CA VAL A 785 -8.38 -16.94 2.01
C VAL A 785 -7.92 -16.28 3.31
N LEU A 786 -7.24 -17.06 4.18
CA LEU A 786 -6.78 -16.62 5.50
C LEU A 786 -5.76 -15.48 5.42
N ASN A 787 -4.97 -15.42 4.33
CA ASN A 787 -4.09 -14.31 3.98
C ASN A 787 -4.64 -13.56 2.76
N PRO A 788 -5.61 -12.65 2.92
CA PRO A 788 -5.96 -11.70 1.87
C PRO A 788 -4.76 -10.76 1.62
N GLY A 789 -4.80 -10.04 0.48
CA GLY A 789 -3.72 -9.15 0.02
C GLY A 789 -3.52 -7.87 0.84
N PRO A 790 -3.27 -6.71 0.21
CA PRO A 790 -2.87 -5.48 0.92
C PRO A 790 -3.89 -5.06 1.99
N VAL A 791 -3.36 -4.43 3.05
CA VAL A 791 -4.00 -4.32 4.38
C VAL A 791 -5.14 -3.29 4.42
N GLU A 792 -6.22 -3.63 3.72
CA GLU A 792 -7.48 -2.88 3.67
C GLU A 792 -8.30 -3.09 4.96
N PRO A 793 -8.57 -2.04 5.76
CA PRO A 793 -9.42 -2.16 6.95
C PRO A 793 -10.82 -2.68 6.60
N THR A 794 -11.30 -2.37 5.39
CA THR A 794 -12.61 -2.83 4.89
C THR A 794 -12.64 -4.32 4.52
N ALA A 795 -11.48 -4.95 4.30
CA ALA A 795 -11.36 -6.39 4.05
C ALA A 795 -11.32 -7.16 5.38
N GLN A 796 -10.51 -6.71 6.34
CA GLN A 796 -10.38 -7.36 7.65
C GLN A 796 -11.69 -7.35 8.43
N ALA A 797 -12.47 -6.26 8.36
CA ALA A 797 -13.80 -6.19 8.96
C ALA A 797 -14.79 -7.23 8.40
N LYS A 798 -14.70 -7.54 7.10
CA LYS A 798 -15.54 -8.57 6.44
C LYS A 798 -15.13 -9.98 6.87
N LEU A 799 -13.83 -10.28 6.89
CA LEU A 799 -13.31 -11.58 7.36
C LEU A 799 -13.74 -11.86 8.81
N ARG A 800 -13.62 -10.87 9.70
CA ARG A 800 -14.13 -10.92 11.08
C ARG A 800 -15.64 -11.21 11.12
N GLN A 801 -16.42 -10.51 10.33
CA GLN A 801 -17.88 -10.68 10.28
C GLN A 801 -18.27 -12.06 9.76
N GLU A 802 -17.57 -12.60 8.76
CA GLU A 802 -17.87 -13.91 8.19
C GLU A 802 -17.53 -15.05 9.17
N LEU A 803 -16.35 -15.02 9.80
CA LEU A 803 -15.97 -16.00 10.84
C LEU A 803 -16.98 -16.00 12.00
N LEU A 804 -17.34 -14.83 12.53
CA LEU A 804 -18.39 -14.69 13.56
C LEU A 804 -19.76 -15.22 13.10
N SER A 805 -20.13 -15.00 11.83
CA SER A 805 -21.43 -15.47 11.29
C SER A 805 -21.55 -17.00 11.21
N ARG A 806 -20.41 -17.72 11.13
CA ARG A 806 -20.36 -19.19 11.04
C ARG A 806 -20.08 -19.90 12.36
N GLN A 807 -19.65 -19.17 13.39
CA GLN A 807 -19.30 -19.73 14.70
C GLN A 807 -20.36 -20.71 15.23
N GLY A 808 -21.62 -20.28 15.33
CA GLY A 808 -22.71 -21.12 15.82
C GLY A 808 -23.02 -22.36 14.96
N SER A 809 -22.64 -22.35 13.66
CA SER A 809 -22.75 -23.55 12.81
C SER A 809 -21.63 -24.56 13.10
N VAL A 810 -20.42 -24.08 13.38
CA VAL A 810 -19.28 -24.92 13.80
C VAL A 810 -19.55 -25.54 15.17
N GLU A 811 -20.06 -24.75 16.11
CA GLU A 811 -20.45 -25.19 17.46
C GLU A 811 -21.60 -26.22 17.41
N ALA A 812 -22.70 -25.94 16.72
CA ALA A 812 -23.81 -26.89 16.60
C ALA A 812 -23.42 -28.21 15.91
N THR A 813 -22.49 -28.16 14.94
CA THR A 813 -21.95 -29.38 14.29
C THR A 813 -21.07 -30.18 15.25
N ARG A 814 -20.24 -29.50 16.05
CA ARG A 814 -19.41 -30.11 17.11
C ARG A 814 -20.24 -30.81 18.18
N ASP A 815 -21.33 -30.19 18.63
CA ASP A 815 -22.23 -30.77 19.63
C ASP A 815 -23.01 -31.95 19.06
N SER A 816 -23.48 -31.85 17.82
CA SER A 816 -24.18 -32.94 17.11
C SER A 816 -23.29 -34.17 16.91
N ILE A 817 -22.01 -33.97 16.52
CA ILE A 817 -21.03 -35.06 16.45
C ILE A 817 -20.76 -35.63 17.85
N SER A 818 -20.61 -34.77 18.87
CA SER A 818 -20.37 -35.22 20.25
C SER A 818 -21.51 -36.07 20.82
N SER A 819 -22.76 -35.78 20.42
CA SER A 819 -23.93 -36.60 20.74
C SER A 819 -23.89 -37.97 20.04
N LEU A 820 -23.63 -38.01 18.73
CA LEU A 820 -23.48 -39.27 17.97
C LEU A 820 -22.30 -40.13 18.46
N LEU A 821 -21.25 -39.50 19.00
CA LEU A 821 -20.10 -40.17 19.63
C LEU A 821 -20.42 -40.75 21.02
N GLN A 822 -21.52 -40.33 21.68
CA GLN A 822 -21.97 -40.92 22.94
C GLN A 822 -22.88 -42.15 22.74
N SER A 823 -23.47 -42.31 21.55
CA SER A 823 -24.42 -43.40 21.23
C SER A 823 -23.82 -44.57 20.43
N SER A 824 -22.51 -44.54 20.13
CA SER A 824 -21.88 -45.41 19.14
C SER A 824 -20.57 -46.04 19.63
N ASP A 825 -20.15 -47.16 19.03
CA ASP A 825 -18.92 -47.86 19.41
C ASP A 825 -17.64 -47.10 18.98
N PRO A 826 -16.56 -47.13 19.79
CA PRO A 826 -15.41 -46.22 19.65
C PRO A 826 -14.50 -46.47 18.44
N SER A 827 -14.63 -47.62 17.76
CA SER A 827 -13.86 -47.95 16.55
C SER A 827 -14.44 -47.28 15.30
N THR A 828 -15.74 -47.44 15.05
CA THR A 828 -16.47 -46.87 13.89
C THR A 828 -16.52 -45.35 13.94
N ALA A 829 -16.65 -44.80 15.16
CA ALA A 829 -16.62 -43.38 15.49
C ALA A 829 -15.34 -42.61 15.06
N SER A 830 -14.24 -43.32 14.74
CA SER A 830 -12.92 -42.72 14.52
C SER A 830 -12.85 -41.70 13.39
N GLY A 831 -13.50 -41.97 12.24
CA GLY A 831 -13.48 -41.06 11.07
C GLY A 831 -14.13 -39.70 11.35
N LEU A 832 -15.32 -39.69 11.97
CA LEU A 832 -16.01 -38.46 12.36
C LEU A 832 -15.21 -37.66 13.40
N LYS A 833 -14.51 -38.36 14.31
CA LYS A 833 -13.66 -37.74 15.33
C LYS A 833 -12.43 -37.04 14.74
N VAL A 834 -11.81 -37.62 13.70
CA VAL A 834 -10.69 -36.98 12.97
C VAL A 834 -11.18 -35.74 12.22
N SER A 835 -12.26 -35.84 11.45
CA SER A 835 -12.80 -34.69 10.69
C SER A 835 -13.33 -33.57 11.59
N LEU A 836 -13.89 -33.88 12.77
CA LEU A 836 -14.23 -32.88 13.79
C LEU A 836 -12.99 -32.19 14.36
N HIS A 837 -11.89 -32.92 14.56
CA HIS A 837 -10.64 -32.34 15.03
C HIS A 837 -10.04 -31.39 13.99
N ASP A 838 -10.02 -31.79 12.70
CA ASP A 838 -9.58 -30.95 11.58
C ASP A 838 -10.41 -29.66 11.46
N LEU A 839 -11.74 -29.76 11.49
CA LEU A 839 -12.65 -28.60 11.52
C LEU A 839 -12.34 -27.67 12.70
N SER A 840 -12.16 -28.26 13.90
CA SER A 840 -11.89 -27.49 15.12
C SER A 840 -10.54 -26.78 15.07
N GLN A 841 -9.51 -27.46 14.55
CA GLN A 841 -8.15 -26.94 14.47
C GLN A 841 -8.09 -25.79 13.47
N ARG A 842 -8.51 -26.02 12.21
CA ARG A 842 -8.49 -25.00 11.16
C ARG A 842 -9.32 -23.76 11.49
N TYR A 843 -10.48 -23.93 12.15
CA TYR A 843 -11.28 -22.79 12.59
C TYR A 843 -10.57 -21.97 13.70
N THR A 844 -9.87 -22.65 14.62
CA THR A 844 -9.08 -21.99 15.66
C THR A 844 -7.88 -21.24 15.06
N ASP A 845 -7.18 -21.85 14.10
CA ASP A 845 -6.05 -21.23 13.40
C ASP A 845 -6.50 -20.02 12.56
N ALA A 846 -7.67 -20.09 11.92
CA ALA A 846 -8.29 -18.96 11.21
C ALA A 846 -8.62 -17.80 12.16
N GLN A 847 -9.21 -18.08 13.33
CA GLN A 847 -9.47 -17.05 14.35
C GLN A 847 -8.17 -16.45 14.92
N ALA A 848 -7.13 -17.27 15.14
CA ALA A 848 -5.84 -16.81 15.63
C ALA A 848 -5.15 -15.88 14.62
N SER A 849 -5.08 -16.27 13.35
CA SER A 849 -4.52 -15.47 12.26
C SER A 849 -5.28 -14.13 12.08
N GLN A 850 -6.61 -14.16 12.14
CA GLN A 850 -7.43 -12.93 12.12
C GLN A 850 -7.11 -12.00 13.30
N ALA A 851 -6.93 -12.55 14.51
CA ALA A 851 -6.65 -11.78 15.71
C ALA A 851 -5.22 -11.19 15.73
N GLU A 852 -4.24 -11.92 15.23
CA GLU A 852 -2.86 -11.46 15.04
C GLU A 852 -2.81 -10.28 14.06
N ARG A 853 -3.43 -10.43 12.88
CA ARG A 853 -3.55 -9.37 11.87
C ARG A 853 -4.24 -8.10 12.40
N GLU A 854 -5.24 -8.26 13.26
CA GLU A 854 -5.87 -7.14 13.97
C GLU A 854 -4.96 -6.46 14.99
N ALA A 855 -4.05 -7.20 15.64
CA ALA A 855 -3.08 -6.65 16.57
C ALA A 855 -1.99 -5.86 15.83
N GLU A 856 -1.48 -6.37 14.70
CA GLU A 856 -0.60 -5.63 13.80
C GLU A 856 -1.22 -4.31 13.36
N LEU A 857 -2.47 -4.35 12.86
CA LEU A 857 -3.21 -3.16 12.42
C LEU A 857 -3.36 -2.10 13.52
N LYS A 858 -3.65 -2.51 14.76
CA LYS A 858 -3.76 -1.61 15.93
C LYS A 858 -2.43 -0.94 16.30
N VAL A 859 -1.28 -1.53 15.95
CA VAL A 859 0.06 -0.97 16.16
C VAL A 859 0.52 -0.09 14.99
N LEU A 860 0.06 -0.38 13.77
CA LEU A 860 0.46 0.34 12.56
C LEU A 860 -0.39 1.60 12.29
N LEU A 861 -1.70 1.56 12.53
CA LEU A 861 -2.60 2.70 12.29
C LEU A 861 -2.17 4.00 13.00
N PRO A 862 -1.89 4.02 14.32
CA PRO A 862 -1.46 5.25 15.00
C PRO A 862 -0.10 5.78 14.51
N LYS A 863 0.76 4.89 13.99
CA LYS A 863 2.03 5.30 13.36
C LYS A 863 1.77 5.98 12.03
N LEU A 864 0.91 5.41 11.19
CA LEU A 864 0.53 6.01 9.91
C LEU A 864 -0.11 7.40 10.11
N GLU A 865 -1.07 7.51 11.02
CA GLU A 865 -1.70 8.79 11.42
C GLU A 865 -0.66 9.82 11.89
N SER A 866 0.34 9.39 12.67
CA SER A 866 1.42 10.26 13.12
C SER A 866 2.33 10.74 11.98
N TYR A 867 2.57 9.89 10.96
CA TYR A 867 3.33 10.26 9.77
C TYR A 867 2.56 11.21 8.87
N GLU A 868 1.26 10.99 8.63
CA GLU A 868 0.43 11.91 7.84
C GLU A 868 0.32 13.29 8.51
N ARG A 869 0.16 13.33 9.84
CA ARG A 869 0.17 14.58 10.59
C ARG A 869 1.51 15.31 10.49
N LEU A 870 2.61 14.57 10.63
CA LEU A 870 3.96 15.11 10.48
C LEU A 870 4.23 15.59 9.04
N GLU A 871 3.71 14.92 8.02
CA GLU A 871 3.74 15.35 6.61
C GLU A 871 3.07 16.73 6.45
N VAL A 872 1.87 16.90 7.01
CA VAL A 872 1.11 18.16 6.96
C VAL A 872 1.84 19.28 7.69
N ASP A 873 2.31 19.04 8.92
CA ASP A 873 3.02 20.05 9.73
C ASP A 873 4.36 20.47 9.08
N LEU A 874 5.12 19.51 8.52
CA LEU A 874 6.35 19.78 7.76
C LEU A 874 6.08 20.53 6.45
N GLN A 875 5.03 20.16 5.71
CA GLN A 875 4.66 20.85 4.48
C GLN A 875 4.21 22.29 4.75
N ALA A 876 3.43 22.53 5.82
CA ALA A 876 3.04 23.86 6.26
C ALA A 876 4.27 24.71 6.66
N PHE A 877 5.21 24.12 7.42
CA PHE A 877 6.47 24.76 7.78
C PHE A 877 7.31 25.13 6.55
N MET A 878 7.56 24.19 5.63
CA MET A 878 8.32 24.45 4.41
C MET A 878 7.66 25.49 3.51
N GLN A 879 6.33 25.44 3.32
CA GLN A 879 5.62 26.47 2.53
C GLN A 879 5.70 27.86 3.18
N SER A 880 5.66 27.94 4.52
CA SER A 880 5.84 29.19 5.24
C SER A 880 7.24 29.77 5.01
N ARG A 881 8.29 28.95 5.23
CA ARG A 881 9.69 29.37 5.04
C ARG A 881 10.02 29.70 3.58
N GLN A 882 9.51 28.95 2.62
CA GLN A 882 9.66 29.23 1.18
C GLN A 882 9.07 30.61 0.79
N LYS A 883 7.96 31.02 1.42
CA LYS A 883 7.41 32.38 1.25
C LYS A 883 8.30 33.43 1.91
N THR A 884 8.81 33.20 3.12
CA THR A 884 9.70 34.16 3.79
C THR A 884 11.03 34.37 3.06
N LEU A 885 11.56 33.35 2.38
CA LEU A 885 12.76 33.44 1.52
C LEU A 885 12.52 34.24 0.23
N THR A 886 11.27 34.54 -0.14
CA THR A 886 10.98 35.39 -1.29
C THR A 886 11.21 36.87 -0.91
N PRO A 887 11.74 37.76 -1.78
CA PRO A 887 12.03 39.17 -1.44
C PRO A 887 10.84 40.05 -1.02
N VAL A 888 9.62 39.51 -0.97
CA VAL A 888 8.39 40.16 -0.45
C VAL A 888 7.74 39.29 0.65
N GLY A 889 8.54 38.43 1.30
CA GLY A 889 8.17 37.68 2.50
C GLY A 889 8.19 38.53 3.78
N LEU A 890 8.80 39.72 3.71
CA LEU A 890 8.59 40.81 4.66
C LEU A 890 7.35 41.61 4.25
N PRO A 891 6.47 42.00 5.19
CA PRO A 891 5.24 42.72 4.90
C PRO A 891 5.50 44.10 4.27
N ASP A 892 4.48 44.66 3.61
CA ASP A 892 4.52 45.84 2.72
C ASP A 892 4.69 47.19 3.47
N ARG A 893 5.72 47.28 4.31
CA ARG A 893 5.84 48.19 5.46
C ARG A 893 6.92 49.28 5.29
N SER A 894 6.73 50.43 5.92
CA SER A 894 7.61 51.62 5.84
C SER A 894 8.86 51.53 6.74
N VAL A 895 9.72 52.56 6.73
CA VAL A 895 10.86 52.65 7.66
C VAL A 895 10.38 52.79 9.12
N ASP A 896 9.25 53.46 9.35
CA ASP A 896 8.62 53.65 10.66
C ASP A 896 7.98 52.35 11.16
N ASP A 897 7.40 51.55 10.26
CA ASP A 897 6.96 50.20 10.57
C ASP A 897 8.11 49.30 11.06
N TYR A 898 9.33 49.44 10.54
CA TYR A 898 10.49 48.69 11.06
C TYR A 898 10.84 49.13 12.49
N ARG A 899 10.70 50.42 12.82
CA ARG A 899 10.84 50.94 14.19
C ARG A 899 9.81 50.29 15.11
N GLN A 900 8.54 50.33 14.72
CA GLN A 900 7.44 49.73 15.47
C GLN A 900 7.55 48.19 15.54
N THR A 901 8.11 47.54 14.52
CA THR A 901 8.36 46.09 14.53
C THR A 901 9.46 45.74 15.53
N ILE A 902 10.54 46.53 15.63
CA ILE A 902 11.58 46.34 16.66
C ILE A 902 11.00 46.55 18.06
N GLU A 903 10.20 47.60 18.27
CA GLU A 903 9.50 47.86 19.53
C GLU A 903 8.55 46.69 19.92
N LEU A 904 7.77 46.19 18.97
CA LEU A 904 6.93 44.99 19.15
C LEU A 904 7.77 43.72 19.36
N GLN A 905 8.97 43.62 18.80
CA GLN A 905 9.84 42.44 18.94
C GLN A 905 10.56 42.41 20.29
N VAL A 906 10.84 43.58 20.88
CA VAL A 906 11.19 43.71 22.31
C VAL A 906 10.00 43.28 23.18
N ALA A 907 8.80 43.83 22.95
CA ALA A 907 7.61 43.45 23.72
C ALA A 907 7.26 41.96 23.60
N VAL A 908 7.46 41.32 22.43
CA VAL A 908 7.29 39.88 22.23
C VAL A 908 8.42 39.08 22.92
N SER A 909 9.62 39.64 23.06
CA SER A 909 10.69 39.02 23.86
C SER A 909 10.35 39.05 25.36
N ASP A 910 9.81 40.16 25.87
CA ASP A 910 9.34 40.27 27.26
C ASP A 910 8.16 39.34 27.53
N VAL A 911 7.17 39.31 26.63
CA VAL A 911 6.04 38.38 26.73
C VAL A 911 6.50 36.92 26.64
N LYS A 912 7.50 36.60 25.79
CA LYS A 912 8.08 35.24 25.78
C LYS A 912 8.76 34.92 27.11
N SER A 913 9.57 35.83 27.67
CA SER A 913 10.20 35.66 28.98
C SER A 913 9.16 35.41 30.09
N GLN A 914 8.02 36.09 30.03
CA GLN A 914 6.88 35.87 30.94
C GLN A 914 6.24 34.48 30.73
N TYR A 915 6.06 34.01 29.48
CA TYR A 915 5.55 32.66 29.20
C TYR A 915 6.54 31.55 29.60
N ASP A 916 7.84 31.73 29.38
CA ASP A 916 8.86 30.78 29.80
C ASP A 916 8.92 30.70 31.34
N THR A 917 8.81 31.85 32.03
CA THR A 917 8.66 31.92 33.50
C THR A 917 7.39 31.22 34.00
N LEU A 918 6.25 31.42 33.32
CA LEU A 918 4.98 30.74 33.62
C LEU A 918 5.09 29.23 33.40
N GLY A 919 5.83 28.80 32.37
CA GLY A 919 6.11 27.40 32.07
C GLY A 919 6.89 26.71 33.20
N GLU A 920 7.92 27.36 33.76
CA GLU A 920 8.65 26.83 34.92
C GLU A 920 7.82 26.80 36.20
N GLU A 921 6.95 27.79 36.43
CA GLU A 921 5.98 27.75 37.55
C GLU A 921 4.95 26.62 37.38
N LEU A 922 4.48 26.38 36.15
CA LEU A 922 3.58 25.25 35.85
C LEU A 922 4.28 23.89 36.02
N LYS A 923 5.56 23.75 35.63
CA LYS A 923 6.37 22.55 35.92
C LYS A 923 6.52 22.32 37.42
N LYS A 924 6.81 23.35 38.22
CA LYS A 924 6.87 23.26 39.69
C LYS A 924 5.53 22.83 40.29
N ARG A 925 4.41 23.39 39.81
CA ARG A 925 3.08 22.98 40.25
C ARG A 925 2.76 21.53 39.90
N LEU A 926 3.15 21.08 38.70
CA LEU A 926 2.96 19.69 38.27
C LEU A 926 3.77 18.72 39.15
N SER A 927 5.04 19.01 39.43
CA SER A 927 5.87 18.16 40.29
C SER A 927 5.37 18.12 41.74
N LEU A 928 4.90 19.25 42.28
CA LEU A 928 4.21 19.30 43.58
C LEU A 928 2.92 18.48 43.57
N GLN A 929 2.15 18.48 42.48
CA GLN A 929 0.92 17.70 42.37
C GLN A 929 1.20 16.19 42.22
N GLN A 930 2.25 15.80 41.49
CA GLN A 930 2.70 14.40 41.41
C GLN A 930 3.21 13.89 42.76
N ALA A 931 4.06 14.65 43.47
CA ALA A 931 4.46 14.31 44.83
C ALA A 931 3.24 14.18 45.78
N SER A 932 2.23 15.04 45.61
CA SER A 932 0.96 14.95 46.35
C SER A 932 0.10 13.73 45.96
N LEU A 933 0.20 13.25 44.72
CA LEU A 933 -0.44 12.02 44.25
C LEU A 933 0.25 10.79 44.84
N GLU A 934 1.57 10.69 44.71
CA GLU A 934 2.39 9.62 45.30
C GLU A 934 2.16 9.49 46.81
N LEU A 935 2.04 10.62 47.52
CA LEU A 935 1.75 10.63 48.95
C LEU A 935 0.36 10.06 49.27
N ARG A 936 -0.66 10.35 48.44
CA ARG A 936 -2.01 9.77 48.56
C ARG A 936 -2.01 8.28 48.20
N GLU A 937 -1.30 7.87 47.17
CA GLU A 937 -1.18 6.44 46.85
C GLU A 937 -0.45 5.66 47.94
N LYS A 938 0.60 6.24 48.53
CA LYS A 938 1.34 5.62 49.64
C LYS A 938 0.45 5.52 50.89
N ALA A 939 -0.42 6.50 51.13
CA ALA A 939 -1.47 6.42 52.15
C ALA A 939 -2.51 5.34 51.81
N MET A 940 -2.99 5.25 50.56
CA MET A 940 -3.93 4.23 50.08
C MET A 940 -3.38 2.81 50.25
N ARG A 941 -2.14 2.56 49.80
CA ARG A 941 -1.42 1.30 50.00
C ARG A 941 -1.31 0.97 51.48
N GLY A 942 -0.87 1.93 52.31
CA GLY A 942 -0.83 1.76 53.76
C GLY A 942 -2.19 1.48 54.41
N THR A 943 -3.29 2.04 53.92
CA THR A 943 -4.63 1.71 54.43
C THR A 943 -5.12 0.32 54.00
N GLU A 944 -4.77 -0.12 52.79
CA GLU A 944 -5.16 -1.45 52.28
C GLU A 944 -4.31 -2.55 52.94
N GLU A 945 -3.02 -2.31 53.18
CA GLU A 945 -2.15 -3.12 54.04
C GLU A 945 -2.71 -3.25 55.46
N LEU A 946 -3.16 -2.14 56.07
CA LEU A 946 -3.73 -2.12 57.43
C LEU A 946 -5.09 -2.85 57.48
N LYS A 947 -5.91 -2.73 56.42
CA LYS A 947 -7.18 -3.45 56.25
C LYS A 947 -6.96 -4.96 56.03
N SER A 948 -5.95 -5.35 55.26
CA SER A 948 -5.50 -6.74 55.13
C SER A 948 -5.07 -7.30 56.49
N TRP A 949 -4.17 -6.60 57.19
CA TRP A 949 -3.70 -6.97 58.52
C TRP A 949 -4.85 -7.07 59.55
N LEU A 950 -5.83 -6.16 59.51
CA LEU A 950 -7.03 -6.24 60.35
C LEU A 950 -7.89 -7.47 60.01
N SER A 951 -8.02 -7.81 58.73
CA SER A 951 -8.76 -9.00 58.27
C SER A 951 -8.10 -10.30 58.74
N ASP A 952 -6.77 -10.39 58.67
CA ASP A 952 -5.98 -11.49 59.23
C ASP A 952 -6.04 -11.56 60.77
N ARG A 953 -6.11 -10.40 61.44
CA ARG A 953 -6.29 -10.37 62.90
C ARG A 953 -7.71 -10.71 63.33
N GLU A 954 -8.71 -10.42 62.51
CA GLU A 954 -10.10 -10.82 62.73
C GLU A 954 -10.30 -12.32 62.43
N SER A 955 -9.67 -12.87 61.39
CA SER A 955 -9.70 -14.31 61.08
C SER A 955 -9.00 -15.13 62.17
N THR A 956 -7.82 -14.70 62.65
CA THR A 956 -7.15 -15.35 63.78
C THR A 956 -7.88 -15.16 65.12
N LEU A 957 -8.67 -14.08 65.29
CA LEU A 957 -9.61 -13.95 66.43
C LEU A 957 -10.77 -14.95 66.33
N LYS A 958 -11.37 -15.13 65.14
CA LYS A 958 -12.45 -16.11 64.90
C LYS A 958 -11.97 -17.55 65.10
N GLN A 959 -10.77 -17.89 64.63
CA GLN A 959 -10.12 -19.18 64.93
C GLN A 959 -9.83 -19.35 66.43
N GLY A 960 -9.37 -18.28 67.10
CA GLY A 960 -9.21 -18.27 68.56
C GLY A 960 -10.51 -18.50 69.34
N GLN A 961 -11.65 -18.02 68.82
CA GLN A 961 -12.97 -18.25 69.42
C GLN A 961 -13.47 -19.70 69.27
N THR A 962 -13.01 -20.45 68.27
CA THR A 962 -13.28 -21.89 68.16
C THR A 962 -12.39 -22.76 69.06
N ALA A 963 -11.37 -22.18 69.71
CA ALA A 963 -10.40 -22.89 70.54
C ALA A 963 -10.56 -22.59 72.05
N SER A 964 -11.51 -23.29 72.69
CA SER A 964 -11.76 -23.36 74.14
C SER A 964 -12.45 -22.15 74.81
N PRO A 965 -13.61 -22.34 75.49
CA PRO A 965 -14.50 -21.25 75.93
C PRO A 965 -14.19 -20.69 77.33
N SER A 966 -12.93 -20.38 77.66
CA SER A 966 -12.54 -20.15 79.08
C SER A 966 -11.61 -18.97 79.40
N ARG A 967 -11.75 -17.80 78.74
CA ARG A 967 -11.42 -16.47 79.34
C ARG A 967 -11.91 -15.25 78.50
N PRO A 968 -13.22 -14.91 78.51
CA PRO A 968 -13.74 -13.78 77.73
C PRO A 968 -13.19 -12.40 78.12
N GLU A 969 -12.79 -12.23 79.38
CA GLU A 969 -12.48 -10.90 79.94
C GLU A 969 -11.03 -10.46 79.68
N LEU A 970 -10.07 -11.39 79.79
CA LEU A 970 -8.66 -11.10 79.51
C LEU A 970 -8.45 -10.67 78.05
N VAL A 971 -9.17 -11.32 77.12
CA VAL A 971 -9.19 -10.96 75.71
C VAL A 971 -9.86 -9.59 75.49
N ARG A 972 -10.95 -9.28 76.21
CA ARG A 972 -11.61 -7.95 76.18
C ARG A 972 -10.68 -6.84 76.66
N ALA A 973 -9.98 -7.06 77.77
CA ALA A 973 -9.01 -6.11 78.32
C ALA A 973 -7.82 -5.88 77.37
N GLN A 974 -7.25 -6.95 76.81
CA GLN A 974 -6.16 -6.84 75.84
C GLN A 974 -6.60 -6.15 74.54
N ALA A 975 -7.82 -6.41 74.06
CA ALA A 975 -8.41 -5.74 72.90
C ALA A 975 -8.63 -4.23 73.15
N GLN A 976 -9.07 -3.83 74.34
CA GLN A 976 -9.16 -2.40 74.71
C GLN A 976 -7.77 -1.75 74.80
N GLN A 977 -6.80 -2.39 75.47
CA GLN A 977 -5.43 -1.86 75.56
C GLN A 977 -4.78 -1.72 74.17
N ASN A 978 -5.04 -2.67 73.26
CA ASN A 978 -4.57 -2.60 71.88
C ASN A 978 -5.30 -1.48 71.09
N LYS A 979 -6.61 -1.26 71.30
CA LYS A 979 -7.32 -0.10 70.72
C LYS A 979 -6.73 1.24 71.18
N VAL A 980 -6.36 1.39 72.46
CA VAL A 980 -5.72 2.62 72.97
C VAL A 980 -4.36 2.84 72.30
N LYS A 981 -3.51 1.81 72.23
CA LYS A 981 -2.21 1.87 71.53
C LYS A 981 -2.37 2.18 70.03
N HIS A 982 -3.42 1.68 69.38
CA HIS A 982 -3.74 2.00 67.99
C HIS A 982 -4.16 3.46 67.80
N TRP A 983 -5.01 4.01 68.68
CA TRP A 983 -5.40 5.41 68.64
C TRP A 983 -4.22 6.36 68.89
N GLN A 984 -3.29 6.00 69.79
CA GLN A 984 -2.05 6.76 69.99
C GLN A 984 -1.17 6.80 68.74
N ARG A 985 -1.00 5.67 68.02
CA ARG A 985 -0.26 5.64 66.74
C ARG A 985 -0.92 6.49 65.65
N VAL A 986 -2.26 6.47 65.56
CA VAL A 986 -3.01 7.31 64.60
C VAL A 986 -2.87 8.80 64.93
N GLN A 987 -2.84 9.17 66.22
CA GLN A 987 -2.56 10.54 66.66
C GLN A 987 -1.12 10.97 66.38
N GLN A 988 -0.13 10.09 66.56
CA GLN A 988 1.27 10.36 66.16
C GLN A 988 1.39 10.57 64.65
N GLY A 989 0.75 9.73 63.82
CA GLY A 989 0.72 9.92 62.37
C GLY A 989 0.09 11.26 61.94
N ARG A 990 -0.97 11.71 62.61
CA ARG A 990 -1.57 13.04 62.37
C ARG A 990 -0.70 14.22 62.82
N ARG A 991 0.22 14.04 63.77
CA ARG A 991 1.20 15.07 64.15
C ARG A 991 2.37 15.21 63.16
N CYS A 992 2.49 14.32 62.18
CA CYS A 992 3.50 14.40 61.11
C CYS A 992 2.93 15.04 59.82
N TYR A 993 1.81 15.76 59.91
CA TYR A 993 1.08 16.37 58.79
C TYR A 993 0.82 17.89 58.99
N TYR A 994 1.60 18.51 59.87
CA TYR A 994 1.74 19.95 60.09
C TYR A 994 3.22 20.32 60.04
#